data_AF-A0A1C5CWV1-F1
#
_entry.id   AF-A0A1C5CWV1-F1
#
_cell.length_a   1.000
_cell.length_b   1.000
_cell.length_c   1.000
_cell.angle_alpha   90.00
_cell.angle_beta   90.00
_cell.angle_gamma   90.00
#
_symmetry.space_group_name_H-M   'P 1'
#
loop_
_entity.id
_entity.type
_entity.pdbx_description
1 polymer ?
#
loop_
_entity_poly.entity_id
_entity_poly.type
_entity_poly.pdbx_seq_one_letter_code
_entity_poly.pdbx_strand_id
1 'polypeptide(L)'
;MSEIPGTAGGIVWQSSPPGSIYDYIRVASFSIGPDGLIEQWSRRAAGLFGVPAEKAVGVDPVEAFMPAELRRDGHRRVGEILDGKEWTGLVPFRIPGGDPVHGLAEIYVMPSETGTGERAALCIVVDVRALRRIETDLAASQAIFGQSPFGFVLFGTDLTVIRANQRFATVFGGQAADHRGRTVDDYLSRPEADRLTATLERVLETGASVTDLQLVGTAPGDSDNRHWSMNLYRVHSGSGRPIGIAGLATDVTRRHIAAREAASARRNLALLNEASARIGNSLDLETTARELLDVAVPGFCDLASVDLYQGLLTGDDAPPGSWDSLRQESVGGSAELRRVALASAVSDALPATSAPDTADTPALGAVHRFSYNSPCAIALRTGRVEDVPGDGRGFVQSTLAVPMVAHDTVVGLVQFSRTKGSEPFGERDRALATELAARAAVCIDNARLYRREHERALILQRSLLPPGDPVAAGLDIACRYLPGNTATEVGGDWFDVIELPGHRTALVVGDVMGRGLRAAVAMGELRTAVRTLALLDLEPAEVLSALDEVARGLGTPGGGTFSSDGFGGGTQWPSRAAHKSREADLSEVYLATCVYAVYDPVTRRCTFANAGHLPPAVVEPGEPAMLLDVPPGMPLGVGGEPFEEVEVELKEGALLALYTDGLVESRDHPLDEGLDALRGALIEPERPLEDVCDHVLTTLDTRHGEDDIALLMARIRGLSADAVGDWRLPREPRSVGRARELARGQLLAWDLGELVDTTELLVSELVTNALRYGEGEIRLRLLRDRTLVCEVWDAGLVQPRRRRARDTDEGGRGLQLVGLLSVAWGSRRTPRGKTVWFELALPDGEPAAERTVEQLLSMF
;
A
#
# COMPACT_ATOMS: atom_id res chain seq x y z
N MET A 1 -11.32 -53.37 -79.87
CA MET A 1 -10.03 -53.26 -80.58
C MET A 1 -10.00 -51.92 -81.29
N SER A 2 -8.84 -51.28 -81.28
CA SER A 2 -8.49 -50.02 -81.93
C SER A 2 -9.08 -48.76 -81.31
N GLU A 3 -8.37 -47.67 -81.12
CA GLU A 3 -6.94 -47.30 -81.16
C GLU A 3 -6.98 -45.77 -80.96
N ILE A 4 -5.89 -45.20 -80.47
CA ILE A 4 -5.64 -43.78 -80.24
C ILE A 4 -6.24 -42.88 -81.35
N PRO A 5 -7.13 -41.91 -81.06
CA PRO A 5 -7.58 -40.96 -82.07
C PRO A 5 -6.70 -39.69 -82.07
N GLY A 6 -5.76 -39.65 -83.01
CA GLY A 6 -5.73 -38.58 -84.01
C GLY A 6 -5.11 -37.22 -83.65
N THR A 7 -3.80 -37.18 -83.39
CA THR A 7 -2.97 -36.04 -83.82
C THR A 7 -2.80 -36.08 -85.35
N ALA A 8 -3.87 -35.77 -86.10
CA ALA A 8 -3.84 -35.47 -87.53
C ALA A 8 -5.25 -35.07 -88.00
N GLY A 9 -5.69 -33.86 -87.61
CA GLY A 9 -6.97 -33.28 -88.03
C GLY A 9 -6.79 -31.85 -88.52
N GLY A 10 -6.49 -31.70 -89.81
CA GLY A 10 -6.68 -30.48 -90.60
C GLY A 10 -5.86 -29.24 -90.20
N ILE A 11 -4.65 -29.12 -90.74
CA ILE A 11 -4.02 -27.80 -90.92
C ILE A 11 -4.83 -27.08 -92.01
N VAL A 12 -5.90 -26.40 -91.61
CA VAL A 12 -6.72 -25.53 -92.47
C VAL A 12 -6.36 -24.07 -92.14
N TRP A 13 -6.41 -23.18 -93.13
CA TRP A 13 -6.27 -21.73 -92.90
C TRP A 13 -7.24 -21.27 -91.81
N GLN A 14 -6.73 -20.98 -90.61
CA GLN A 14 -7.51 -20.48 -89.47
C GLN A 14 -7.06 -19.05 -89.15
N SER A 15 -8.02 -18.15 -88.93
CA SER A 15 -7.76 -16.81 -88.42
C SER A 15 -7.47 -16.87 -86.92
N SER A 16 -6.38 -16.24 -86.45
CA SER A 16 -6.18 -16.05 -85.02
C SER A 16 -7.31 -15.17 -84.44
N PRO A 17 -7.78 -15.42 -83.20
CA PRO A 17 -8.73 -14.56 -82.53
C PRO A 17 -8.18 -13.12 -82.39
N PRO A 18 -9.03 -12.07 -82.35
CA PRO A 18 -8.59 -10.71 -82.06
C PRO A 18 -7.84 -10.68 -80.72
N GLY A 19 -6.63 -10.13 -80.69
CA GLY A 19 -5.75 -10.17 -79.51
C GLY A 19 -4.67 -11.25 -79.55
N SER A 20 -4.35 -11.77 -80.74
CA SER A 20 -3.17 -12.61 -80.96
C SER A 20 -1.88 -11.84 -80.63
N ILE A 21 -0.78 -12.55 -80.29
CA ILE A 21 0.52 -11.92 -80.02
C ILE A 21 0.96 -11.00 -81.18
N TYR A 22 0.55 -11.30 -82.41
CA TYR A 22 0.81 -10.49 -83.61
C TYR A 22 0.01 -9.18 -83.69
N ASP A 23 -1.13 -9.08 -82.99
CA ASP A 23 -1.89 -7.82 -82.85
C ASP A 23 -1.21 -6.88 -81.85
N TYR A 24 -0.53 -7.45 -80.84
CA TYR A 24 0.22 -6.70 -79.83
C TYR A 24 1.61 -6.28 -80.33
N ILE A 25 2.35 -7.16 -81.00
CA ILE A 25 3.72 -6.92 -81.50
C ILE A 25 3.75 -5.98 -82.72
N ARG A 26 2.63 -5.88 -83.47
CA ARG A 26 2.46 -5.00 -84.65
C ARG A 26 3.63 -5.07 -85.64
N VAL A 27 3.83 -6.24 -86.24
CA VAL A 27 4.89 -6.49 -87.23
C VAL A 27 4.64 -5.67 -88.51
N ALA A 28 5.67 -4.93 -88.95
CA ALA A 28 5.73 -4.22 -90.22
C ALA A 28 6.77 -4.87 -91.15
N SER A 29 6.66 -4.65 -92.46
CA SER A 29 7.66 -5.13 -93.42
C SER A 29 7.91 -4.15 -94.57
N PHE A 30 9.11 -4.23 -95.15
CA PHE A 30 9.49 -3.58 -96.40
C PHE A 30 10.54 -4.41 -97.14
N SER A 31 10.72 -4.21 -98.44
CA SER A 31 11.78 -4.87 -99.22
C SER A 31 12.73 -3.85 -99.85
N ILE A 32 13.98 -4.28 -100.04
CA ILE A 32 15.06 -3.51 -100.68
C ILE A 32 15.43 -4.24 -101.97
N GLY A 33 15.46 -3.52 -103.09
CA GLY A 33 15.84 -4.04 -104.40
C GLY A 33 17.36 -4.17 -104.58
N PRO A 34 17.82 -4.67 -105.74
CA PRO A 34 19.24 -4.84 -106.05
C PRO A 34 20.03 -3.53 -106.15
N ASP A 35 19.34 -2.42 -106.39
CA ASP A 35 19.88 -1.06 -106.40
C ASP A 35 20.03 -0.46 -104.99
N GLY A 36 19.63 -1.19 -103.95
CA GLY A 36 19.64 -0.73 -102.56
C GLY A 36 18.47 0.20 -102.20
N LEU A 37 17.50 0.39 -103.09
CA LEU A 37 16.33 1.24 -102.86
C LEU A 37 15.13 0.42 -102.36
N ILE A 38 14.21 1.06 -101.63
CA ILE A 38 12.98 0.39 -101.16
C ILE A 38 12.07 0.08 -102.36
N GLU A 39 11.73 -1.19 -102.57
CA GLU A 39 10.77 -1.60 -103.61
C GLU A 39 9.34 -1.72 -103.08
N GLN A 40 9.17 -2.26 -101.87
CA GLN A 40 7.86 -2.47 -101.26
C GLN A 40 7.83 -1.91 -99.85
N TRP A 41 6.73 -1.27 -99.49
CA TRP A 41 6.51 -0.68 -98.17
C TRP A 41 5.13 -1.04 -97.66
N SER A 42 5.05 -1.83 -96.57
CA SER A 42 3.77 -2.25 -96.03
C SER A 42 2.99 -1.08 -95.41
N ARG A 43 1.64 -1.18 -95.38
CA ARG A 43 0.79 -0.21 -94.67
C ARG A 43 1.15 -0.08 -93.18
N ARG A 44 1.62 -1.16 -92.56
CA ARG A 44 2.09 -1.15 -91.17
C ARG A 44 3.44 -0.44 -91.02
N ALA A 45 4.35 -0.56 -91.99
CA ALA A 45 5.58 0.24 -92.02
C ALA A 45 5.28 1.74 -92.15
N ALA A 46 4.27 2.10 -92.96
CA ALA A 46 3.80 3.48 -93.06
C ALA A 46 3.24 4.02 -91.73
N GLY A 47 2.52 3.20 -90.97
CA GLY A 47 2.04 3.57 -89.63
C GLY A 47 3.14 3.62 -88.57
N LEU A 48 4.13 2.72 -88.63
CA LEU A 48 5.20 2.61 -87.63
C LEU A 48 6.25 3.71 -87.78
N PHE A 49 6.75 3.93 -88.99
CA PHE A 49 7.75 4.95 -89.28
C PHE A 49 7.13 6.30 -89.64
N GLY A 50 5.82 6.32 -89.92
CA GLY A 50 5.09 7.53 -90.30
C GLY A 50 5.45 8.11 -91.67
N VAL A 51 6.08 7.30 -92.52
CA VAL A 51 6.40 7.63 -93.92
C VAL A 51 5.43 6.87 -94.83
N PRO A 52 4.56 7.54 -95.61
CA PRO A 52 3.66 6.86 -96.54
C PRO A 52 4.44 6.15 -97.65
N ALA A 53 3.92 5.03 -98.15
CA ALA A 53 4.59 4.21 -99.16
C ALA A 53 5.02 5.01 -100.41
N GLU A 54 4.21 5.98 -100.83
CA GLU A 54 4.49 6.88 -101.96
C GLU A 54 5.77 7.69 -101.81
N LYS A 55 6.21 7.95 -100.56
CA LYS A 55 7.44 8.69 -100.26
C LYS A 55 8.61 7.78 -99.87
N ALA A 56 8.35 6.51 -99.60
CA ALA A 56 9.35 5.54 -99.17
C ALA A 56 9.88 4.71 -100.33
N VAL A 57 9.02 4.32 -101.29
CA VAL A 57 9.40 3.49 -102.44
C VAL A 57 10.30 4.28 -103.40
N GLY A 58 11.40 3.66 -103.85
CA GLY A 58 12.43 4.28 -104.69
C GLY A 58 13.41 5.17 -103.93
N VAL A 59 13.36 5.19 -102.60
CA VAL A 59 14.25 5.95 -101.74
C VAL A 59 15.17 5.00 -100.97
N ASP A 60 16.39 5.46 -100.66
CA ASP A 60 17.30 4.72 -99.79
C ASP A 60 16.66 4.56 -98.39
N PRO A 61 16.55 3.33 -97.85
CA PRO A 61 15.94 3.10 -96.54
C PRO A 61 16.62 3.87 -95.40
N VAL A 62 17.93 4.12 -95.52
CA VAL A 62 18.72 4.91 -94.56
C VAL A 62 18.31 6.39 -94.60
N GLU A 63 18.00 6.92 -95.78
CA GLU A 63 17.51 8.29 -95.90
C GLU A 63 16.04 8.43 -95.50
N ALA A 64 15.23 7.39 -95.76
CA ALA A 64 13.79 7.40 -95.57
C ALA A 64 13.36 7.56 -94.10
N PHE A 65 14.00 6.85 -93.15
CA PHE A 65 13.56 6.87 -91.75
C PHE A 65 14.67 6.96 -90.70
N MET A 66 15.96 6.83 -91.06
CA MET A 66 17.05 6.93 -90.07
C MET A 66 17.45 8.38 -89.77
N PRO A 67 17.84 8.69 -88.51
CA PRO A 67 18.42 9.99 -88.12
C PRO A 67 19.70 10.32 -88.87
N ALA A 68 19.95 11.61 -89.12
CA ALA A 68 21.05 12.08 -89.96
C ALA A 68 22.43 11.64 -89.43
N GLU A 69 22.57 11.55 -88.11
CA GLU A 69 23.80 11.22 -87.40
C GLU A 69 24.21 9.76 -87.61
N LEU A 70 23.26 8.88 -87.93
CA LEU A 70 23.46 7.42 -88.03
C LEU A 70 23.44 6.92 -89.48
N ARG A 71 23.23 7.79 -90.46
CA ARG A 71 23.16 7.40 -91.88
C ARG A 71 24.44 6.77 -92.40
N ARG A 72 25.61 7.23 -91.92
CA ARG A 72 26.91 6.68 -92.33
C ARG A 72 27.06 5.21 -91.96
N ASP A 73 26.62 4.84 -90.75
CA ASP A 73 26.64 3.45 -90.30
C ASP A 73 25.53 2.63 -90.95
N GLY A 74 24.36 3.24 -91.19
CA GLY A 74 23.24 2.64 -91.94
C GLY A 74 23.63 2.20 -93.35
N HIS A 75 24.23 3.09 -94.15
CA HIS A 75 24.66 2.76 -95.52
C HIS A 75 25.70 1.64 -95.56
N ARG A 76 26.65 1.60 -94.60
CA ARG A 76 27.61 0.51 -94.49
C ARG A 76 26.92 -0.84 -94.25
N ARG A 77 25.89 -0.87 -93.39
CA ARG A 77 25.16 -2.10 -93.08
C ARG A 77 24.26 -2.56 -94.23
N VAL A 78 23.60 -1.64 -94.94
CA VAL A 78 22.82 -1.99 -96.14
C VAL A 78 23.73 -2.63 -97.21
N GLY A 79 24.95 -2.13 -97.38
CA GLY A 79 25.95 -2.75 -98.26
C GLY A 79 26.33 -4.17 -97.84
N GLU A 80 26.63 -4.40 -96.54
CA GLU A 80 26.96 -5.74 -96.01
C GLU A 80 25.80 -6.74 -96.13
N ILE A 81 24.56 -6.27 -96.12
CA ILE A 81 23.36 -7.09 -96.27
C ILE A 81 23.19 -7.55 -97.73
N LEU A 82 23.38 -6.65 -98.70
CA LEU A 82 23.34 -6.97 -100.14
C LEU A 82 24.49 -7.90 -100.57
N ASP A 83 25.54 -8.02 -99.75
CA ASP A 83 26.59 -9.04 -99.89
C ASP A 83 26.15 -10.46 -99.45
N GLY A 84 24.90 -10.63 -99.00
CA GLY A 84 24.28 -11.93 -98.73
C GLY A 84 24.33 -12.37 -97.26
N LYS A 85 24.55 -11.44 -96.32
CA LYS A 85 24.55 -11.74 -94.88
C LYS A 85 23.23 -11.36 -94.25
N GLU A 86 22.61 -12.32 -93.55
CA GLU A 86 21.49 -12.03 -92.65
C GLU A 86 21.93 -11.07 -91.55
N TRP A 87 21.10 -10.06 -91.29
CA TRP A 87 21.38 -9.08 -90.25
C TRP A 87 20.16 -8.84 -89.37
N THR A 88 20.41 -8.79 -88.07
CA THR A 88 19.42 -8.46 -87.06
C THR A 88 19.97 -7.36 -86.20
N GLY A 89 19.21 -6.29 -86.01
CA GLY A 89 19.66 -5.24 -85.13
C GLY A 89 18.65 -4.15 -84.84
N LEU A 90 18.98 -3.39 -83.80
CA LEU A 90 18.20 -2.28 -83.32
C LEU A 90 18.50 -1.03 -84.13
N VAL A 91 17.47 -0.48 -84.77
CA VAL A 91 17.55 0.74 -85.57
C VAL A 91 16.69 1.83 -84.93
N PRO A 92 17.29 2.96 -84.51
CA PRO A 92 16.52 4.12 -84.11
C PRO A 92 15.91 4.77 -85.35
N PHE A 93 14.63 5.14 -85.26
CA PHE A 93 13.91 5.82 -86.32
C PHE A 93 13.23 7.09 -85.80
N ARG A 94 12.97 8.03 -86.71
CA ARG A 94 12.30 9.29 -86.38
C ARG A 94 10.79 9.09 -86.30
N ILE A 95 10.18 9.51 -85.19
CA ILE A 95 8.72 9.54 -85.05
C ILE A 95 8.20 10.87 -85.60
N PRO A 96 7.22 10.91 -86.51
CA PRO A 96 6.66 12.17 -86.99
C PRO A 96 5.88 12.90 -85.88
N GLY A 97 6.16 14.20 -85.71
CA GLY A 97 5.38 15.09 -84.84
C GLY A 97 5.79 15.13 -83.36
N GLY A 98 6.92 14.53 -82.97
CA GLY A 98 7.47 14.62 -81.61
C GLY A 98 8.87 15.24 -81.59
N ASP A 99 9.11 16.12 -80.60
CA ASP A 99 10.45 16.58 -80.15
C ASP A 99 11.35 15.37 -79.82
N PRO A 100 12.71 15.46 -79.82
CA PRO A 100 13.63 14.41 -80.27
C PRO A 100 13.64 13.14 -79.41
N VAL A 101 12.59 12.33 -79.51
CA VAL A 101 12.50 10.98 -78.96
C VAL A 101 12.54 10.03 -80.14
N HIS A 102 13.69 9.39 -80.32
CA HIS A 102 13.89 8.34 -81.30
C HIS A 102 13.09 7.09 -80.90
N GLY A 103 12.30 6.53 -81.81
CA GLY A 103 11.73 5.19 -81.63
C GLY A 103 12.81 4.14 -81.88
N LEU A 104 12.79 3.01 -81.18
CA LEU A 104 13.65 1.86 -81.49
C LEU A 104 12.82 0.77 -82.16
N ALA A 105 13.24 0.35 -83.35
CA ALA A 105 12.70 -0.82 -84.03
C ALA A 105 13.79 -1.89 -84.12
N GLU A 106 13.41 -3.15 -83.94
CA GLU A 106 14.27 -4.28 -84.27
C GLU A 106 13.97 -4.68 -85.71
N ILE A 107 14.98 -4.62 -86.57
CA ILE A 107 14.86 -4.95 -87.99
C ILE A 107 15.60 -6.26 -88.24
N TYR A 108 14.86 -7.23 -88.74
CA TYR A 108 15.34 -8.50 -89.27
C TYR A 108 15.45 -8.35 -90.78
N VAL A 109 16.67 -8.35 -91.30
CA VAL A 109 16.94 -8.22 -92.73
C VAL A 109 17.41 -9.57 -93.27
N MET A 110 16.61 -10.13 -94.16
CA MET A 110 16.84 -11.42 -94.79
C MET A 110 17.19 -11.19 -96.26
N PRO A 111 18.35 -11.62 -96.76
CA PRO A 111 18.65 -11.55 -98.19
C PRO A 111 17.66 -12.42 -98.97
N SER A 112 17.26 -11.94 -100.14
CA SER A 112 16.33 -12.59 -101.06
C SER A 112 16.87 -12.48 -102.48
N GLU A 113 16.38 -13.30 -103.40
CA GLU A 113 16.67 -13.15 -104.83
C GLU A 113 15.41 -12.64 -105.54
N THR A 114 15.57 -11.71 -106.48
CA THR A 114 14.50 -11.31 -107.39
C THR A 114 14.24 -12.43 -108.42
N GLY A 115 13.12 -12.37 -109.15
CA GLY A 115 12.80 -13.35 -110.20
C GLY A 115 13.83 -13.45 -111.34
N THR A 116 14.80 -12.52 -111.41
CA THR A 116 15.92 -12.45 -112.36
C THR A 116 17.25 -12.96 -111.78
N GLY A 117 17.29 -13.39 -110.50
CA GLY A 117 18.50 -13.88 -109.82
C GLY A 117 19.40 -12.78 -109.24
N GLU A 118 18.90 -11.55 -109.16
CA GLU A 118 19.63 -10.43 -108.53
C GLU A 118 19.37 -10.39 -107.03
N ARG A 119 20.35 -9.92 -106.25
CA ARG A 119 20.26 -9.91 -104.78
C ARG A 119 19.37 -8.76 -104.32
N ALA A 120 18.38 -9.08 -103.50
CA ALA A 120 17.45 -8.17 -102.82
C ALA A 120 17.44 -8.49 -101.31
N ALA A 121 16.64 -7.77 -100.53
CA ALA A 121 16.43 -8.10 -99.12
C ALA A 121 14.98 -7.85 -98.67
N LEU A 122 14.46 -8.73 -97.81
CA LEU A 122 13.20 -8.58 -97.11
C LEU A 122 13.46 -8.18 -95.66
N CYS A 123 12.88 -7.07 -95.25
CA CYS A 123 13.00 -6.52 -93.91
C CYS A 123 11.70 -6.72 -93.13
N ILE A 124 11.78 -7.41 -91.99
CA ILE A 124 10.72 -7.46 -90.98
C ILE A 124 11.08 -6.53 -89.85
N VAL A 125 10.14 -5.70 -89.43
CA VAL A 125 10.33 -4.64 -88.43
C VAL A 125 9.35 -4.86 -87.28
N VAL A 126 9.89 -4.84 -86.06
CA VAL A 126 9.12 -4.95 -84.82
C VAL A 126 9.35 -3.73 -83.93
N ASP A 127 8.27 -3.17 -83.35
CA ASP A 127 8.38 -2.10 -82.36
C ASP A 127 8.84 -2.66 -81.01
N VAL A 128 10.05 -2.27 -80.59
CA VAL A 128 10.67 -2.73 -79.35
C VAL A 128 9.89 -2.24 -78.12
N ARG A 129 9.12 -1.14 -78.22
CA ARG A 129 8.28 -0.66 -77.12
C ARG A 129 7.08 -1.57 -76.85
N ALA A 130 6.50 -2.15 -77.90
CA ALA A 130 5.44 -3.14 -77.74
C ALA A 130 5.99 -4.44 -77.12
N LEU A 131 7.18 -4.87 -77.57
CA LEU A 131 7.85 -6.05 -77.04
C LEU A 131 8.20 -5.88 -75.54
N ARG A 132 8.79 -4.74 -75.17
CA ARG A 132 9.15 -4.44 -73.76
C ARG A 132 7.93 -4.35 -72.85
N ARG A 133 6.77 -3.87 -73.33
CA ARG A 133 5.53 -3.88 -72.54
C ARG A 133 5.06 -5.30 -72.25
N ILE A 134 5.06 -6.18 -73.27
CA ILE A 134 4.72 -7.59 -73.09
C ILE A 134 5.72 -8.28 -72.15
N GLU A 135 7.01 -7.99 -72.30
CA GLU A 135 8.05 -8.51 -71.41
C GLU A 135 7.84 -8.04 -69.96
N THR A 136 7.50 -6.77 -69.76
CA THR A 136 7.21 -6.19 -68.44
C THR A 136 5.95 -6.79 -67.82
N ASP A 137 4.88 -6.95 -68.60
CA ASP A 137 3.61 -7.55 -68.13
C ASP A 137 3.77 -9.05 -67.84
N LEU A 138 4.55 -9.77 -68.66
CA LEU A 138 4.88 -11.17 -68.44
C LEU A 138 5.78 -11.33 -67.21
N ALA A 139 6.78 -10.46 -67.04
CA ALA A 139 7.64 -10.43 -65.86
C ALA A 139 6.83 -10.13 -64.59
N ALA A 140 5.89 -9.18 -64.64
CA ALA A 140 4.98 -8.88 -63.53
C ALA A 140 4.08 -10.08 -63.18
N SER A 141 3.54 -10.76 -64.18
CA SER A 141 2.74 -11.99 -63.99
C SER A 141 3.61 -13.13 -63.41
N GLN A 142 4.81 -13.35 -63.93
CA GLN A 142 5.75 -14.34 -63.40
C GLN A 142 6.18 -14.02 -61.97
N ALA A 143 6.37 -12.74 -61.63
CA ALA A 143 6.69 -12.33 -60.26
C ALA A 143 5.55 -12.67 -59.29
N ILE A 144 4.28 -12.42 -59.65
CA ILE A 144 3.11 -12.74 -58.79
C ILE A 144 2.94 -14.26 -58.61
N PHE A 145 3.10 -15.04 -59.68
CA PHE A 145 2.89 -16.50 -59.62
C PHE A 145 4.13 -17.30 -59.17
N GLY A 146 5.33 -16.72 -59.24
CA GLY A 146 6.59 -17.39 -58.92
C GLY A 146 7.26 -16.92 -57.62
N GLN A 147 7.34 -15.60 -57.39
CA GLN A 147 8.15 -15.02 -56.30
C GLN A 147 7.34 -14.25 -55.25
N SER A 148 6.00 -14.19 -55.38
CA SER A 148 5.16 -13.47 -54.41
C SER A 148 5.25 -14.09 -53.01
N PRO A 149 5.42 -13.26 -51.96
CA PRO A 149 5.38 -13.73 -50.57
C PRO A 149 3.95 -14.09 -50.11
N PHE A 150 2.93 -13.76 -50.91
CA PHE A 150 1.51 -13.98 -50.62
C PHE A 150 0.97 -15.20 -51.37
N GLY A 151 0.04 -15.94 -50.77
CA GLY A 151 -0.69 -16.99 -51.46
C GLY A 151 -1.66 -16.38 -52.46
N PHE A 152 -1.52 -16.68 -53.74
CA PHE A 152 -2.39 -16.17 -54.80
C PHE A 152 -3.16 -17.33 -55.45
N VAL A 153 -4.46 -17.16 -55.60
CA VAL A 153 -5.36 -18.12 -56.23
C VAL A 153 -6.33 -17.37 -57.16
N LEU A 154 -6.60 -17.95 -58.33
CA LEU A 154 -7.57 -17.43 -59.29
C LEU A 154 -8.70 -18.46 -59.41
N PHE A 155 -9.91 -18.08 -59.03
CA PHE A 155 -11.13 -18.85 -59.21
C PHE A 155 -11.80 -18.49 -60.54
N GLY A 156 -12.35 -19.49 -61.23
CA GLY A 156 -13.18 -19.28 -62.40
C GLY A 156 -14.59 -18.81 -62.05
N THR A 157 -15.42 -18.60 -63.08
CA THR A 157 -16.85 -18.26 -62.91
C THR A 157 -17.67 -19.43 -62.35
N ASP A 158 -17.11 -20.64 -62.38
CA ASP A 158 -17.62 -21.88 -61.79
C ASP A 158 -17.09 -22.12 -60.36
N LEU A 159 -16.40 -21.12 -59.77
CA LEU A 159 -15.77 -21.16 -58.44
C LEU A 159 -14.69 -22.24 -58.27
N THR A 160 -14.22 -22.85 -59.37
CA THR A 160 -13.09 -23.78 -59.34
C THR A 160 -11.77 -23.03 -59.48
N VAL A 161 -10.70 -23.56 -58.89
CA VAL A 161 -9.37 -22.96 -59.00
C VAL A 161 -8.85 -23.11 -60.43
N ILE A 162 -8.66 -21.99 -61.14
CA ILE A 162 -8.01 -21.96 -62.46
C ILE A 162 -6.49 -22.00 -62.31
N ARG A 163 -5.96 -21.27 -61.32
CA ARG A 163 -4.51 -21.12 -61.12
C ARG A 163 -4.18 -20.77 -59.67
N ALA A 164 -3.13 -21.36 -59.13
CA ALA A 164 -2.53 -20.98 -57.85
C ALA A 164 -1.04 -20.65 -58.03
N ASN A 165 -0.45 -19.87 -57.12
CA ASN A 165 0.98 -19.62 -57.10
C ASN A 165 1.74 -20.59 -56.19
N GLN A 166 3.08 -20.59 -56.28
CA GLN A 166 3.91 -21.50 -55.50
C GLN A 166 3.72 -21.33 -53.98
N ARG A 167 3.47 -20.10 -53.52
CA ARG A 167 3.25 -19.81 -52.09
C ARG A 167 1.97 -20.46 -51.56
N PHE A 168 0.88 -20.45 -52.33
CA PHE A 168 -0.35 -21.14 -51.99
C PHE A 168 -0.12 -22.66 -51.87
N ALA A 169 0.62 -23.25 -52.82
CA ALA A 169 0.95 -24.67 -52.81
C ALA A 169 1.86 -25.09 -51.63
N THR A 170 2.77 -24.21 -51.17
CA THR A 170 3.55 -24.48 -49.95
C THR A 170 2.69 -24.58 -48.69
N VAL A 171 1.59 -23.82 -48.61
CA VAL A 171 0.70 -23.81 -47.43
C VAL A 171 -0.25 -25.00 -47.42
N PHE A 172 -0.83 -25.33 -48.58
CA PHE A 172 -1.83 -26.41 -48.71
C PHE A 172 -1.25 -27.75 -49.25
N GLY A 173 0.06 -27.81 -49.50
CA GLY A 173 0.78 -28.99 -49.97
C GLY A 173 0.62 -29.29 -51.47
N GLY A 174 1.66 -29.87 -52.09
CA GLY A 174 1.69 -30.24 -53.50
C GLY A 174 2.39 -29.22 -54.41
N GLN A 175 2.22 -29.35 -55.72
CA GLN A 175 2.66 -28.37 -56.72
C GLN A 175 1.51 -27.42 -57.12
N ALA A 176 1.84 -26.20 -57.55
CA ALA A 176 0.84 -25.21 -57.96
C ALA A 176 -0.16 -25.70 -59.04
N ALA A 177 0.24 -26.68 -59.86
CA ALA A 177 -0.62 -27.29 -60.88
C ALA A 177 -1.68 -28.25 -60.29
N ASP A 178 -1.41 -28.88 -59.14
CA ASP A 178 -2.27 -29.90 -58.51
C ASP A 178 -3.56 -29.32 -57.93
N HIS A 179 -3.59 -28.01 -57.75
CA HIS A 179 -4.71 -27.26 -57.21
C HIS A 179 -5.75 -26.89 -58.27
N ARG A 180 -5.44 -27.05 -59.56
CA ARG A 180 -6.36 -26.68 -60.65
C ARG A 180 -7.59 -27.59 -60.66
N GLY A 181 -8.78 -26.99 -60.75
CA GLY A 181 -10.08 -27.69 -60.74
C GLY A 181 -10.62 -28.02 -59.35
N ARG A 182 -9.88 -27.73 -58.27
CA ARG A 182 -10.36 -27.91 -56.89
C ARG A 182 -11.31 -26.78 -56.45
N THR A 183 -12.08 -27.03 -55.42
CA THR A 183 -13.05 -26.12 -54.80
C THR A 183 -12.59 -25.70 -53.40
N VAL A 184 -13.29 -24.75 -52.76
CA VAL A 184 -12.92 -24.30 -51.40
C VAL A 184 -13.15 -25.37 -50.34
N ASP A 185 -14.08 -26.30 -50.58
CA ASP A 185 -14.36 -27.47 -49.73
C ASP A 185 -13.17 -28.43 -49.61
N ASP A 186 -12.27 -28.42 -50.60
CA ASP A 186 -11.05 -29.24 -50.58
C ASP A 186 -9.98 -28.70 -49.62
N TYR A 187 -10.15 -27.49 -49.08
CA TYR A 187 -9.14 -26.80 -48.27
C TYR A 187 -9.61 -26.37 -46.87
N LEU A 188 -10.90 -26.13 -46.66
CA LEU A 188 -11.44 -25.57 -45.41
C LEU A 188 -12.47 -26.51 -44.75
N SER A 189 -12.74 -26.29 -43.47
CA SER A 189 -13.84 -26.97 -42.78
C SER A 189 -15.19 -26.53 -43.38
N ARG A 190 -16.22 -27.40 -43.35
CA ARG A 190 -17.54 -27.11 -43.96
C ARG A 190 -18.10 -25.72 -43.60
N PRO A 191 -18.13 -25.28 -42.31
CA PRO A 191 -18.67 -23.97 -41.97
C PRO A 191 -17.90 -22.80 -42.61
N GLU A 192 -16.58 -22.94 -42.76
CA GLU A 192 -15.75 -21.91 -43.36
C GLU A 192 -15.77 -21.95 -44.89
N ALA A 193 -15.83 -23.14 -45.48
CA ALA A 193 -16.00 -23.35 -46.91
C ALA A 193 -17.29 -22.69 -47.40
N ASP A 194 -18.42 -22.95 -46.74
CA ASP A 194 -19.72 -22.34 -47.05
C ASP A 194 -19.66 -20.80 -47.00
N ARG A 195 -19.02 -20.25 -45.95
CA ARG A 195 -18.84 -18.80 -45.78
C ARG A 195 -17.99 -18.19 -46.89
N LEU A 196 -16.93 -18.88 -47.31
CA LEU A 196 -16.06 -18.42 -48.38
C LEU A 196 -16.76 -18.52 -49.75
N THR A 197 -17.45 -19.62 -50.05
CA THR A 197 -18.23 -19.80 -51.29
C THR A 197 -19.25 -18.68 -51.46
N ALA A 198 -20.08 -18.42 -50.44
CA ALA A 198 -21.06 -17.34 -50.46
C ALA A 198 -20.41 -15.96 -50.68
N THR A 199 -19.19 -15.77 -50.17
CA THR A 199 -18.44 -14.52 -50.39
C THR A 199 -17.93 -14.42 -51.83
N LEU A 200 -17.45 -15.52 -52.42
CA LEU A 200 -17.01 -15.57 -53.82
C LEU A 200 -18.17 -15.28 -54.78
N GLU A 201 -19.33 -15.93 -54.59
CA GLU A 201 -20.54 -15.68 -55.39
C GLU A 201 -20.93 -14.20 -55.36
N ARG A 202 -21.00 -13.61 -54.16
CA ARG A 202 -21.32 -12.20 -53.99
C ARG A 202 -20.31 -11.28 -54.69
N VAL A 203 -19.01 -11.57 -54.64
CA VAL A 203 -17.98 -10.77 -55.34
C VAL A 203 -18.14 -10.89 -56.86
N LEU A 204 -18.49 -12.08 -57.37
CA LEU A 204 -18.72 -12.29 -58.81
C LEU A 204 -19.92 -11.46 -59.31
N GLU A 205 -21.04 -11.54 -58.59
CA GLU A 205 -22.30 -10.85 -58.92
C GLU A 205 -22.17 -9.32 -58.77
N THR A 206 -21.75 -8.86 -57.59
CA THR A 206 -21.76 -7.42 -57.26
C THR A 206 -20.55 -6.68 -57.83
N GLY A 207 -19.42 -7.37 -58.00
CA GLY A 207 -18.13 -6.76 -58.36
C GLY A 207 -17.46 -5.98 -57.23
N ALA A 208 -18.05 -5.94 -56.04
CA ALA A 208 -17.46 -5.29 -54.88
C ALA A 208 -16.31 -6.15 -54.33
N SER A 209 -15.10 -5.57 -54.24
CA SER A 209 -13.95 -6.24 -53.63
C SER A 209 -14.17 -6.44 -52.13
N VAL A 210 -13.78 -7.60 -51.61
CA VAL A 210 -13.77 -7.87 -50.16
C VAL A 210 -12.33 -7.87 -49.68
N THR A 211 -12.04 -7.04 -48.69
CA THR A 211 -10.71 -6.96 -48.06
C THR A 211 -10.75 -7.52 -46.64
N ASP A 212 -9.63 -8.10 -46.21
CA ASP A 212 -9.39 -8.60 -44.85
C ASP A 212 -10.42 -9.66 -44.37
N LEU A 213 -10.84 -10.55 -45.27
CA LEU A 213 -11.68 -11.69 -44.88
C LEU A 213 -10.86 -12.65 -44.02
N GLN A 214 -11.21 -12.78 -42.75
CA GLN A 214 -10.57 -13.67 -41.79
C GLN A 214 -11.14 -15.10 -41.89
N LEU A 215 -10.25 -16.06 -42.15
CA LEU A 215 -10.52 -17.50 -42.24
C LEU A 215 -9.63 -18.26 -41.25
N VAL A 216 -10.16 -19.34 -40.66
CA VAL A 216 -9.51 -20.17 -39.64
C VAL A 216 -9.55 -21.64 -40.04
N GLY A 217 -8.43 -22.16 -40.54
CA GLY A 217 -8.35 -23.57 -40.91
C GLY A 217 -7.05 -24.23 -40.51
N THR A 218 -7.01 -25.54 -40.66
CA THR A 218 -5.84 -26.37 -40.42
C THR A 218 -5.11 -26.61 -41.74
N ALA A 219 -3.79 -26.43 -41.76
CA ALA A 219 -3.00 -26.83 -42.92
C ALA A 219 -2.93 -28.37 -43.01
N PRO A 220 -2.88 -28.98 -44.21
CA PRO A 220 -2.78 -30.42 -44.34
C PRO A 220 -1.54 -30.99 -43.63
N GLY A 221 -1.76 -31.86 -42.63
CA GLY A 221 -0.69 -32.46 -41.81
C GLY A 221 -0.33 -31.69 -40.53
N ASP A 222 -1.01 -30.58 -40.24
CA ASP A 222 -0.84 -29.75 -39.04
C ASP A 222 -2.15 -29.76 -38.22
N SER A 223 -2.06 -29.99 -36.91
CA SER A 223 -3.22 -29.96 -36.01
C SER A 223 -3.55 -28.56 -35.49
N ASP A 224 -2.67 -27.59 -35.71
CA ASP A 224 -2.86 -26.23 -35.21
C ASP A 224 -3.75 -25.39 -36.14
N ASN A 225 -4.69 -24.68 -35.53
CA ASN A 225 -5.53 -23.70 -36.24
C ASN A 225 -4.68 -22.52 -36.72
N ARG A 226 -4.70 -22.27 -38.03
CA ARG A 226 -4.06 -21.12 -38.66
C ARG A 226 -5.10 -20.06 -38.99
N HIS A 227 -4.68 -18.81 -38.87
CA HIS A 227 -5.49 -17.64 -39.20
C HIS A 227 -4.97 -17.03 -40.50
N TRP A 228 -5.83 -16.91 -41.51
CA TRP A 228 -5.52 -16.28 -42.78
C TRP A 228 -6.38 -15.03 -42.99
N SER A 229 -5.75 -13.98 -43.51
CA SER A 229 -6.43 -12.79 -44.03
C SER A 229 -6.44 -12.87 -45.55
N MET A 230 -7.62 -12.81 -46.15
CA MET A 230 -7.84 -13.00 -47.57
C MET A 230 -8.54 -11.80 -48.22
N ASN A 231 -7.99 -11.33 -49.33
CA ASN A 231 -8.58 -10.29 -50.16
C ASN A 231 -9.09 -10.89 -51.47
N LEU A 232 -10.28 -10.48 -51.90
CA LEU A 232 -11.00 -11.01 -53.05
C LEU A 232 -11.35 -9.88 -54.03
N TYR A 233 -10.97 -10.06 -55.29
CA TYR A 233 -11.19 -9.07 -56.35
C TYR A 233 -11.68 -9.72 -57.64
N ARG A 234 -12.64 -9.09 -58.34
CA ARG A 234 -13.14 -9.59 -59.62
C ARG A 234 -12.17 -9.24 -60.77
N VAL A 235 -11.80 -10.25 -61.56
CA VAL A 235 -10.90 -10.12 -62.71
C VAL A 235 -11.71 -10.04 -64.00
N HIS A 236 -11.37 -9.09 -64.87
CA HIS A 236 -12.06 -8.85 -66.15
C HIS A 236 -11.12 -9.17 -67.34
N SER A 237 -11.71 -9.56 -68.47
CA SER A 237 -11.03 -9.70 -69.75
C SER A 237 -10.67 -8.35 -70.35
N GLY A 238 -9.80 -8.33 -71.36
CA GLY A 238 -9.54 -7.14 -72.17
C GLY A 238 -10.77 -6.59 -72.91
N SER A 239 -11.87 -7.35 -72.96
CA SER A 239 -13.18 -6.94 -73.49
C SER A 239 -14.18 -6.53 -72.39
N GLY A 240 -13.76 -6.43 -71.12
CA GLY A 240 -14.60 -6.03 -69.99
C GLY A 240 -15.49 -7.13 -69.38
N ARG A 241 -15.39 -8.39 -69.82
CA ARG A 241 -16.19 -9.50 -69.29
C ARG A 241 -15.52 -10.09 -68.03
N PRO A 242 -16.24 -10.40 -66.94
CA PRO A 242 -15.65 -11.07 -65.79
C PRO A 242 -15.16 -12.47 -66.18
N ILE A 243 -13.89 -12.76 -65.89
CA ILE A 243 -13.24 -14.07 -66.11
C ILE A 243 -13.21 -14.89 -64.83
N GLY A 244 -13.24 -14.25 -63.66
CA GLY A 244 -13.14 -14.94 -62.38
C GLY A 244 -12.84 -14.02 -61.21
N ILE A 245 -12.35 -14.60 -60.12
CA ILE A 245 -12.02 -13.89 -58.87
C ILE A 245 -10.57 -14.21 -58.48
N ALA A 246 -9.77 -13.17 -58.28
CA ALA A 246 -8.43 -13.28 -57.71
C ALA A 246 -8.53 -13.19 -56.18
N GLY A 247 -8.01 -14.21 -55.50
CA GLY A 247 -7.81 -14.27 -54.06
C GLY A 247 -6.34 -14.09 -53.70
N LEU A 248 -6.07 -13.20 -52.74
CA LEU A 248 -4.76 -12.99 -52.14
C LEU A 248 -4.85 -13.30 -50.65
N ALA A 249 -4.18 -14.36 -50.19
CA ALA A 249 -4.19 -14.80 -48.81
C ALA A 249 -2.82 -14.63 -48.14
N THR A 250 -2.83 -14.17 -46.89
CA THR A 250 -1.65 -14.04 -46.03
C THR A 250 -1.87 -14.79 -44.72
N ASP A 251 -0.87 -15.55 -44.28
CA ASP A 251 -0.85 -16.16 -42.96
C ASP A 251 -0.62 -15.08 -41.89
N VAL A 252 -1.64 -14.83 -41.08
CA VAL A 252 -1.63 -13.86 -39.97
C VAL A 252 -1.61 -14.55 -38.61
N THR A 253 -1.37 -15.87 -38.55
CA THR A 253 -1.38 -16.67 -37.33
C THR A 253 -0.45 -16.08 -36.26
N ARG A 254 0.81 -15.78 -36.61
CA ARG A 254 1.77 -15.16 -35.68
C ARG A 254 1.31 -13.79 -35.18
N ARG A 255 0.71 -12.98 -36.06
CA ARG A 255 0.19 -11.66 -35.70
C ARG A 255 -1.02 -11.76 -34.79
N HIS A 256 -1.91 -12.74 -35.02
CA HIS A 256 -3.08 -12.98 -34.20
C HIS A 256 -2.70 -13.49 -32.81
N ILE A 257 -1.78 -14.47 -32.72
CA ILE A 257 -1.23 -14.96 -31.45
C ILE A 257 -0.57 -13.81 -30.69
N ALA A 258 0.34 -13.05 -31.31
CA ALA A 258 1.01 -11.92 -30.67
C ALA A 258 0.02 -10.83 -30.21
N ALA A 259 -1.02 -10.53 -30.99
CA ALA A 259 -2.04 -9.57 -30.60
C ALA A 259 -2.88 -10.05 -29.40
N ARG A 260 -3.24 -11.33 -29.38
CA ARG A 260 -3.96 -11.98 -28.27
C ARG A 260 -3.09 -12.03 -27.01
N GLU A 261 -1.80 -12.34 -27.14
CA GLU A 261 -0.84 -12.27 -26.04
C GLU A 261 -0.68 -10.85 -25.49
N ALA A 262 -0.51 -9.85 -26.37
CA ALA A 262 -0.43 -8.44 -25.96
C ALA A 262 -1.72 -7.94 -25.31
N ALA A 263 -2.89 -8.42 -25.75
CA ALA A 263 -4.17 -8.11 -25.11
C ALA A 263 -4.30 -8.77 -23.72
N SER A 264 -3.81 -10.00 -23.55
CA SER A 264 -3.76 -10.67 -22.25
C SER A 264 -2.78 -10.00 -21.29
N ALA A 265 -1.58 -9.67 -21.75
CA ALA A 265 -0.57 -8.99 -20.92
C ALA A 265 -1.04 -7.61 -20.45
N ARG A 266 -1.70 -6.84 -21.32
CA ARG A 266 -2.31 -5.55 -20.95
C ARG A 266 -3.40 -5.71 -19.89
N ARG A 267 -4.26 -6.73 -20.00
CA ARG A 267 -5.27 -7.03 -18.97
C ARG A 267 -4.65 -7.40 -17.63
N ASN A 268 -3.61 -8.25 -17.64
CA ASN A 268 -2.91 -8.64 -16.42
C ASN A 268 -2.24 -7.43 -15.73
N LEU A 269 -1.60 -6.55 -16.49
CA LEU A 269 -1.02 -5.31 -15.95
C LEU A 269 -2.08 -4.36 -15.39
N ALA A 270 -3.24 -4.24 -16.05
CA ALA A 270 -4.34 -3.42 -15.55
C ALA A 270 -4.87 -3.95 -14.20
N LEU A 271 -5.06 -5.26 -14.05
CA LEU A 271 -5.47 -5.89 -12.79
C LEU A 271 -4.46 -5.65 -11.66
N LEU A 272 -3.15 -5.80 -11.95
CA LEU A 272 -2.12 -5.50 -10.95
C LEU A 272 -2.09 -4.02 -10.55
N ASN A 273 -2.33 -3.11 -11.50
CA ASN A 273 -2.35 -1.68 -11.19
C ASN A 273 -3.59 -1.31 -10.35
N GLU A 274 -4.75 -1.90 -10.64
CA GLU A 274 -5.96 -1.73 -9.83
C GLU A 274 -5.78 -2.32 -8.42
N ALA A 275 -5.15 -3.50 -8.32
CA ALA A 275 -4.78 -4.10 -7.04
C ALA A 275 -3.87 -3.17 -6.22
N SER A 276 -2.86 -2.56 -6.85
CA SER A 276 -1.98 -1.57 -6.20
C SER A 276 -2.70 -0.32 -5.71
N ALA A 277 -3.78 0.09 -6.38
CA ALA A 277 -4.51 1.31 -6.03
C ALA A 277 -5.53 1.08 -4.90
N ARG A 278 -6.10 -0.14 -4.81
CA ARG A 278 -7.18 -0.44 -3.84
C ARG A 278 -6.67 -1.16 -2.60
N ILE A 279 -5.84 -2.19 -2.77
CA ILE A 279 -5.42 -3.07 -1.67
C ILE A 279 -4.41 -2.34 -0.79
N GLY A 280 -4.73 -2.20 0.50
CA GLY A 280 -3.82 -1.63 1.50
C GLY A 280 -4.16 -0.20 1.93
N ASN A 281 -5.31 0.35 1.50
CA ASN A 281 -5.81 1.64 1.98
C ASN A 281 -6.50 1.55 3.35
N SER A 282 -6.68 0.34 3.89
CA SER A 282 -7.31 0.08 5.18
C SER A 282 -6.43 -0.85 6.02
N LEU A 283 -6.43 -0.63 7.33
CA LEU A 283 -5.82 -1.52 8.34
C LEU A 283 -6.81 -2.58 8.86
N ASP A 284 -8.00 -2.67 8.26
CA ASP A 284 -8.95 -3.74 8.53
C ASP A 284 -8.71 -4.94 7.60
N LEU A 285 -8.36 -6.07 8.22
CA LEU A 285 -8.06 -7.35 7.58
C LEU A 285 -9.19 -7.84 6.68
N GLU A 286 -10.45 -7.72 7.15
CA GLU A 286 -11.62 -8.17 6.39
C GLU A 286 -11.86 -7.27 5.17
N THR A 287 -11.64 -5.96 5.33
CA THR A 287 -11.71 -4.98 4.24
C THR A 287 -10.64 -5.25 3.18
N THR A 288 -9.38 -5.46 3.56
CA THR A 288 -8.30 -5.80 2.60
C THR A 288 -8.58 -7.10 1.86
N ALA A 289 -9.12 -8.12 2.54
CA ALA A 289 -9.52 -9.37 1.91
C ALA A 289 -10.65 -9.17 0.90
N ARG A 290 -11.63 -8.31 1.19
CA ARG A 290 -12.73 -7.97 0.27
C ARG A 290 -12.22 -7.19 -0.94
N GLU A 291 -11.35 -6.20 -0.74
CA GLU A 291 -10.71 -5.44 -1.82
C GLU A 291 -9.97 -6.34 -2.81
N LEU A 292 -9.26 -7.37 -2.32
CA LEU A 292 -8.63 -8.37 -3.19
C LEU A 292 -9.67 -9.09 -4.07
N LEU A 293 -10.81 -9.49 -3.49
CA LEU A 293 -11.85 -10.19 -4.23
C LEU A 293 -12.55 -9.29 -5.24
N ASP A 294 -12.79 -8.03 -4.90
CA ASP A 294 -13.41 -7.02 -5.79
C ASP A 294 -12.54 -6.72 -7.02
N VAL A 295 -11.21 -6.83 -6.90
CA VAL A 295 -10.29 -6.71 -8.04
C VAL A 295 -10.24 -8.01 -8.86
N ALA A 296 -10.29 -9.16 -8.20
CA ALA A 296 -10.18 -10.46 -8.86
C ALA A 296 -11.46 -10.90 -9.60
N VAL A 297 -12.65 -10.49 -9.12
CA VAL A 297 -13.95 -10.86 -9.67
C VAL A 297 -14.62 -9.64 -10.32
N PRO A 298 -15.06 -9.69 -11.60
CA PRO A 298 -15.02 -10.82 -12.53
C PRO A 298 -13.75 -10.88 -13.41
N GLY A 299 -12.79 -9.97 -13.20
CA GLY A 299 -11.70 -9.72 -14.16
C GLY A 299 -10.71 -10.87 -14.35
N PHE A 300 -10.44 -11.64 -13.29
CA PHE A 300 -9.50 -12.77 -13.28
C PHE A 300 -10.22 -14.14 -13.13
N CYS A 301 -11.26 -14.17 -12.31
CA CYS A 301 -12.01 -15.38 -11.97
C CYS A 301 -13.51 -15.09 -11.77
N ASP A 302 -14.32 -16.15 -11.77
CA ASP A 302 -15.77 -16.06 -11.66
C ASP A 302 -16.24 -16.14 -10.19
N LEU A 303 -15.48 -16.83 -9.34
CA LEU A 303 -15.71 -16.92 -7.89
C LEU A 303 -14.39 -16.90 -7.13
N ALA A 304 -14.37 -16.26 -5.97
CA ALA A 304 -13.21 -16.26 -5.10
C ALA A 304 -13.58 -16.23 -3.61
N SER A 305 -12.72 -16.81 -2.77
CA SER A 305 -12.85 -16.76 -1.30
C SER A 305 -11.49 -16.54 -0.64
N VAL A 306 -11.48 -15.82 0.49
CA VAL A 306 -10.30 -15.65 1.35
C VAL A 306 -10.57 -16.29 2.71
N ASP A 307 -9.66 -17.18 3.11
CA ASP A 307 -9.66 -17.89 4.38
C ASP A 307 -8.37 -17.52 5.14
N LEU A 308 -8.49 -16.82 6.27
CA LEU A 308 -7.35 -16.39 7.11
C LEU A 308 -7.23 -17.28 8.35
N TYR A 309 -6.02 -17.42 8.91
CA TYR A 309 -5.86 -18.17 10.16
C TYR A 309 -6.63 -17.52 11.31
N GLN A 310 -7.36 -18.32 12.09
CA GLN A 310 -8.17 -17.86 13.21
C GLN A 310 -7.31 -17.13 14.27
N GLY A 311 -6.11 -17.64 14.55
CA GLY A 311 -5.15 -16.99 15.46
C GLY A 311 -4.73 -15.58 15.04
N LEU A 312 -4.73 -15.30 13.73
CA LEU A 312 -4.45 -13.96 13.20
C LEU A 312 -5.60 -12.98 13.44
N LEU A 313 -6.83 -13.48 13.52
CA LEU A 313 -8.03 -12.69 13.83
C LEU A 313 -8.23 -12.51 15.34
N THR A 314 -7.88 -13.50 16.16
CA THR A 314 -7.99 -13.45 17.63
C THR A 314 -6.85 -12.71 18.32
N GLY A 315 -5.75 -12.43 17.59
CA GLY A 315 -4.59 -11.74 18.15
C GLY A 315 -3.66 -12.64 18.97
N ASP A 316 -3.79 -13.97 18.85
CA ASP A 316 -2.95 -14.92 19.59
C ASP A 316 -1.46 -14.79 19.19
N ASP A 317 -0.57 -14.90 20.19
CA ASP A 317 0.89 -14.78 20.03
C ASP A 317 1.53 -15.92 19.22
N ALA A 318 0.76 -16.96 18.88
CA ALA A 318 1.25 -18.05 18.05
C ALA A 318 1.47 -17.55 16.61
N PRO A 319 2.69 -17.65 16.04
CA PRO A 319 2.90 -17.28 14.65
C PRO A 319 2.02 -18.15 13.75
N PRO A 320 1.08 -17.55 12.98
CA PRO A 320 0.22 -18.31 12.09
C PRO A 320 1.11 -18.99 11.05
N GLY A 321 1.14 -20.32 11.07
CA GLY A 321 1.83 -21.12 10.06
C GLY A 321 3.26 -20.70 9.74
N SER A 322 4.13 -20.51 10.76
CA SER A 322 5.58 -20.30 10.58
C SER A 322 6.13 -21.19 9.46
N TRP A 323 6.61 -20.54 8.40
CA TRP A 323 7.08 -21.18 7.18
C TRP A 323 8.61 -21.13 7.16
N ASP A 324 9.26 -22.30 7.20
CA ASP A 324 10.72 -22.38 7.13
C ASP A 324 11.17 -22.52 5.67
N SER A 325 11.69 -21.43 5.12
CA SER A 325 12.22 -21.34 3.75
C SER A 325 13.36 -22.35 3.47
N LEU A 326 14.06 -22.86 4.49
CA LEU A 326 15.11 -23.89 4.34
C LEU A 326 14.57 -25.32 4.34
N ARG A 327 13.47 -25.58 5.04
CA ARG A 327 12.85 -26.92 5.15
C ARG A 327 11.64 -27.12 4.24
N GLN A 328 11.11 -26.05 3.64
CA GLN A 328 9.90 -26.07 2.80
C GLN A 328 8.68 -26.68 3.51
N GLU A 329 8.53 -26.42 4.82
CA GLU A 329 7.40 -26.91 5.62
C GLU A 329 6.86 -25.81 6.55
N SER A 330 5.53 -25.66 6.60
CA SER A 330 4.83 -24.86 7.62
C SER A 330 4.33 -25.75 8.77
N VAL A 331 4.49 -25.27 10.00
CA VAL A 331 3.97 -25.93 11.22
C VAL A 331 2.42 -25.85 11.33
N GLY A 332 1.75 -25.07 10.47
CA GLY A 332 0.33 -24.69 10.60
C GLY A 332 -0.70 -25.37 9.69
N GLY A 333 -0.31 -26.35 8.88
CA GLY A 333 -1.14 -26.94 7.81
C GLY A 333 -2.53 -27.50 8.08
N SER A 334 -2.96 -27.53 9.35
CA SER A 334 -4.29 -27.98 9.79
C SER A 334 -4.91 -27.07 10.86
N ALA A 335 -4.37 -25.86 11.02
CA ALA A 335 -4.89 -24.90 11.98
C ALA A 335 -6.27 -24.37 11.55
N GLU A 336 -6.97 -23.80 12.51
CA GLU A 336 -8.29 -23.20 12.30
C GLU A 336 -8.18 -21.99 11.39
N LEU A 337 -9.01 -21.98 10.34
CA LEU A 337 -9.14 -20.89 9.38
C LEU A 337 -10.56 -20.34 9.46
N ARG A 338 -10.72 -19.05 9.19
CA ARG A 338 -12.01 -18.40 9.09
C ARG A 338 -12.16 -17.76 7.73
N ARG A 339 -13.32 -17.98 7.11
CA ARG A 339 -13.68 -17.32 5.86
C ARG A 339 -14.03 -15.87 6.12
N VAL A 340 -13.19 -14.95 5.64
CA VAL A 340 -13.36 -13.50 5.86
C VAL A 340 -13.98 -12.79 4.67
N ALA A 341 -13.84 -13.34 3.46
CA ALA A 341 -14.41 -12.76 2.25
C ALA A 341 -14.83 -13.84 1.25
N LEU A 342 -15.88 -13.55 0.49
CA LEU A 342 -16.41 -14.37 -0.60
C LEU A 342 -16.98 -13.44 -1.67
N ALA A 343 -16.69 -13.69 -2.94
CA ALA A 343 -17.23 -12.95 -4.07
C ALA A 343 -17.61 -13.89 -5.23
N SER A 344 -18.68 -13.56 -5.96
CA SER A 344 -19.14 -14.31 -7.12
C SER A 344 -19.71 -13.40 -8.20
N ALA A 345 -19.34 -13.66 -9.46
CA ALA A 345 -19.90 -12.98 -10.63
C ALA A 345 -21.28 -13.53 -11.06
N VAL A 346 -21.70 -14.70 -10.52
CA VAL A 346 -22.86 -15.46 -11.02
C VAL A 346 -24.07 -15.41 -10.07
N SER A 347 -23.89 -15.10 -8.77
CA SER A 347 -24.95 -14.72 -7.81
C SER A 347 -24.37 -14.44 -6.40
N ASP A 348 -24.98 -13.56 -5.60
CA ASP A 348 -24.60 -13.30 -4.18
C ASP A 348 -24.83 -14.49 -3.23
N ALA A 349 -25.48 -15.56 -3.70
CA ALA A 349 -25.69 -16.80 -2.97
C ALA A 349 -25.18 -17.95 -3.84
N LEU A 350 -24.07 -18.55 -3.43
CA LEU A 350 -23.63 -19.84 -3.97
C LEU A 350 -24.76 -20.87 -3.75
N PRO A 351 -25.20 -21.60 -4.79
CA PRO A 351 -26.03 -22.77 -4.56
C PRO A 351 -25.19 -23.76 -3.74
N ALA A 352 -25.68 -24.13 -2.55
CA ALA A 352 -25.09 -25.20 -1.76
C ALA A 352 -24.82 -26.40 -2.68
N THR A 353 -23.54 -26.74 -2.86
CA THR A 353 -23.13 -27.89 -3.66
C THR A 353 -23.64 -29.14 -2.97
N SER A 354 -24.77 -29.67 -3.42
CA SER A 354 -25.35 -30.91 -2.93
C SER A 354 -24.58 -32.11 -3.48
N ALA A 355 -23.57 -32.60 -2.75
CA ALA A 355 -23.08 -33.97 -2.88
C ALA A 355 -22.52 -34.49 -1.53
N PRO A 356 -22.64 -35.79 -1.21
CA PRO A 356 -22.69 -36.30 0.17
C PRO A 356 -21.35 -36.62 0.86
N ASP A 357 -20.18 -36.32 0.28
CA ASP A 357 -18.88 -36.73 0.84
C ASP A 357 -17.81 -35.62 0.93
N THR A 358 -18.16 -34.36 0.65
CA THR A 358 -17.37 -33.19 1.05
C THR A 358 -18.25 -32.31 1.92
N ALA A 359 -18.10 -32.44 3.24
CA ALA A 359 -18.75 -31.61 4.23
C ALA A 359 -18.56 -30.11 3.91
N ASP A 360 -19.69 -29.40 3.84
CA ASP A 360 -19.90 -27.95 3.95
C ASP A 360 -18.84 -27.02 3.35
N THR A 361 -19.17 -26.37 2.23
CA THR A 361 -18.47 -25.12 1.87
C THR A 361 -18.72 -24.13 3.01
N PRO A 362 -17.68 -23.67 3.74
CA PRO A 362 -17.90 -22.90 4.95
C PRO A 362 -18.57 -21.57 4.59
N ALA A 363 -19.59 -21.20 5.38
CA ALA A 363 -20.26 -19.92 5.25
C ALA A 363 -19.29 -18.77 5.58
N LEU A 364 -19.58 -17.56 5.09
CA LEU A 364 -18.85 -16.36 5.47
C LEU A 364 -18.86 -16.22 7.01
N GLY A 365 -17.68 -16.04 7.60
CA GLY A 365 -17.48 -15.96 9.05
C GLY A 365 -17.33 -17.32 9.77
N ALA A 366 -17.51 -18.46 9.10
CA ALA A 366 -17.37 -19.77 9.72
C ALA A 366 -15.89 -20.17 9.92
N VAL A 367 -15.60 -20.73 11.09
CA VAL A 367 -14.30 -21.33 11.41
C VAL A 367 -14.30 -22.79 10.95
N HIS A 368 -13.28 -23.19 10.21
CA HIS A 368 -13.17 -24.53 9.62
C HIS A 368 -11.70 -24.98 9.53
N ARG A 369 -11.50 -26.25 9.15
CA ARG A 369 -10.18 -26.84 8.91
C ARG A 369 -10.20 -27.66 7.63
N PHE A 370 -9.17 -27.52 6.80
CA PHE A 370 -9.01 -28.38 5.63
C PHE A 370 -8.53 -29.77 6.04
N SER A 371 -9.02 -30.80 5.34
CA SER A 371 -8.48 -32.16 5.47
C SER A 371 -7.00 -32.18 5.09
N TYR A 372 -6.18 -32.92 5.82
CA TYR A 372 -4.71 -32.92 5.70
C TYR A 372 -4.20 -33.16 4.26
N ASN A 373 -4.89 -34.03 3.50
CA ASN A 373 -4.53 -34.37 2.11
C ASN A 373 -5.24 -33.50 1.06
N SER A 374 -6.00 -32.49 1.47
CA SER A 374 -6.63 -31.55 0.53
C SER A 374 -5.56 -30.69 -0.15
N PRO A 375 -5.69 -30.36 -1.44
CA PRO A 375 -4.79 -29.43 -2.12
C PRO A 375 -4.70 -28.08 -1.40
N CYS A 376 -5.77 -27.64 -0.73
CA CYS A 376 -5.77 -26.40 0.07
C CYS A 376 -4.88 -26.50 1.31
N ALA A 377 -4.89 -27.65 2.00
CA ALA A 377 -4.00 -27.91 3.14
C ALA A 377 -2.55 -28.09 2.70
N ILE A 378 -2.31 -28.63 1.50
CA ILE A 378 -0.97 -28.73 0.90
C ILE A 378 -0.46 -27.33 0.58
N ALA A 379 -1.25 -26.49 -0.11
CA ALA A 379 -0.88 -25.12 -0.45
C ALA A 379 -0.50 -24.28 0.79
N LEU A 380 -1.30 -24.35 1.85
CA LEU A 380 -0.99 -23.71 3.13
C LEU A 380 0.30 -24.23 3.78
N ARG A 381 0.58 -25.54 3.62
CA ARG A 381 1.77 -26.17 4.18
C ARG A 381 3.03 -25.92 3.41
N THR A 382 2.95 -25.80 2.09
CA THR A 382 4.09 -25.72 1.16
C THR A 382 4.34 -24.31 0.66
N GLY A 383 3.46 -23.34 0.98
CA GLY A 383 3.55 -21.98 0.47
C GLY A 383 3.50 -21.91 -1.06
N ARG A 384 3.02 -22.96 -1.74
CA ARG A 384 2.93 -23.06 -3.20
C ARG A 384 1.49 -23.15 -3.68
N VAL A 385 1.27 -22.67 -4.91
CA VAL A 385 -0.02 -22.74 -5.58
C VAL A 385 -0.33 -24.18 -5.99
N GLU A 386 -1.50 -24.67 -5.61
CA GLU A 386 -2.00 -26.00 -5.95
C GLU A 386 -3.27 -25.91 -6.81
N ASP A 387 -3.43 -26.86 -7.74
CA ASP A 387 -4.69 -26.99 -8.46
C ASP A 387 -5.68 -27.82 -7.66
N VAL A 388 -6.90 -27.30 -7.54
CA VAL A 388 -8.04 -28.05 -7.06
C VAL A 388 -8.85 -28.47 -8.29
N PRO A 389 -8.86 -29.77 -8.64
CA PRO A 389 -9.65 -30.24 -9.78
C PRO A 389 -11.13 -29.95 -9.55
N GLY A 390 -11.81 -29.39 -10.56
CA GLY A 390 -13.25 -29.21 -10.53
C GLY A 390 -13.95 -30.57 -10.51
N ASP A 391 -14.92 -30.76 -9.62
CA ASP A 391 -15.72 -31.98 -9.62
C ASP A 391 -16.57 -32.02 -10.91
N GLY A 392 -16.45 -33.09 -11.70
CA GLY A 392 -17.01 -33.16 -13.06
C GLY A 392 -18.52 -32.91 -13.13
N ARG A 393 -19.22 -32.99 -12.00
CA ARG A 393 -20.67 -32.74 -11.83
C ARG A 393 -21.03 -31.30 -11.41
N GLY A 394 -20.07 -30.47 -10.99
CA GLY A 394 -20.30 -29.10 -10.53
C GLY A 394 -20.28 -28.02 -11.62
N PHE A 395 -20.55 -26.77 -11.23
CA PHE A 395 -20.51 -25.57 -12.10
C PHE A 395 -19.09 -25.01 -12.28
N VAL A 396 -18.17 -25.36 -11.37
CA VAL A 396 -16.75 -24.96 -11.38
C VAL A 396 -15.95 -25.89 -12.29
N GLN A 397 -15.10 -25.31 -13.14
CA GLN A 397 -14.24 -26.01 -14.09
C GLN A 397 -12.81 -26.19 -13.55
N SER A 398 -12.23 -25.14 -12.97
CA SER A 398 -10.87 -25.16 -12.41
C SER A 398 -10.76 -24.19 -11.25
N THR A 399 -10.07 -24.59 -10.18
CA THR A 399 -9.80 -23.75 -9.00
C THR A 399 -8.31 -23.74 -8.68
N LEU A 400 -7.76 -22.55 -8.41
CA LEU A 400 -6.42 -22.36 -7.86
C LEU A 400 -6.52 -22.12 -6.36
N ALA A 401 -5.79 -22.91 -5.57
CA ALA A 401 -5.56 -22.66 -4.16
C ALA A 401 -4.21 -21.94 -4.01
N VAL A 402 -4.25 -20.66 -3.66
CA VAL A 402 -3.07 -19.79 -3.62
C VAL A 402 -2.81 -19.37 -2.17
N PRO A 403 -1.67 -19.76 -1.57
CA PRO A 403 -1.32 -19.35 -0.23
C PRO A 403 -0.94 -17.86 -0.20
N MET A 404 -1.35 -17.18 0.86
CA MET A 404 -1.05 -15.78 1.10
C MET A 404 0.19 -15.70 1.98
N VAL A 405 1.34 -15.39 1.39
CA VAL A 405 2.65 -15.40 2.07
C VAL A 405 3.21 -14.00 2.21
N ALA A 406 3.56 -13.60 3.43
CA ALA A 406 4.22 -12.33 3.76
C ALA A 406 5.38 -12.59 4.73
N HIS A 407 6.56 -12.02 4.48
CA HIS A 407 7.74 -12.07 5.37
C HIS A 407 7.97 -13.45 6.04
N ASP A 408 8.02 -14.53 5.24
CA ASP A 408 8.18 -15.93 5.71
C ASP A 408 7.03 -16.49 6.59
N THR A 409 5.84 -15.91 6.48
CA THR A 409 4.63 -16.32 7.20
C THR A 409 3.46 -16.52 6.25
N VAL A 410 2.77 -17.66 6.34
CA VAL A 410 1.53 -17.88 5.60
C VAL A 410 0.38 -17.30 6.43
N VAL A 411 -0.24 -16.20 5.97
CA VAL A 411 -1.34 -15.54 6.71
C VAL A 411 -2.70 -16.20 6.44
N GLY A 412 -2.84 -16.90 5.32
CA GLY A 412 -4.08 -17.55 4.91
C GLY A 412 -4.01 -18.14 3.49
N LEU A 413 -5.18 -18.40 2.91
CA LEU A 413 -5.37 -18.97 1.59
C LEU A 413 -6.43 -18.18 0.82
N VAL A 414 -6.18 -17.92 -0.45
CA VAL A 414 -7.19 -17.45 -1.41
C VAL A 414 -7.49 -18.55 -2.43
N GLN A 415 -8.77 -18.78 -2.70
CA GLN A 415 -9.22 -19.72 -3.73
C GLN A 415 -9.80 -18.93 -4.90
N PHE A 416 -9.26 -19.10 -6.11
CA PHE A 416 -9.79 -18.50 -7.34
C PHE A 416 -10.40 -19.58 -8.22
N SER A 417 -11.66 -19.43 -8.63
CA SER A 417 -12.40 -20.45 -9.37
C SER A 417 -12.98 -19.89 -10.67
N ARG A 418 -12.86 -20.66 -11.76
CA ARG A 418 -13.52 -20.39 -13.06
C ARG A 418 -14.62 -21.42 -13.31
N THR A 419 -15.72 -20.96 -13.90
CA THR A 419 -16.92 -21.76 -14.20
C THR A 419 -16.85 -22.43 -15.57
N LYS A 420 -17.74 -23.40 -15.82
CA LYS A 420 -17.87 -24.08 -17.12
C LYS A 420 -18.22 -23.07 -18.22
N GLY A 421 -17.26 -22.84 -19.12
CA GLY A 421 -17.37 -21.84 -20.19
C GLY A 421 -16.18 -20.88 -20.27
N SER A 422 -15.43 -20.76 -19.17
CA SER A 422 -14.17 -20.01 -19.09
C SER A 422 -12.96 -20.91 -19.42
N GLU A 423 -11.88 -20.31 -19.94
CA GLU A 423 -10.63 -21.05 -20.22
C GLU A 423 -9.98 -21.51 -18.89
N PRO A 424 -9.51 -22.77 -18.76
CA PRO A 424 -8.82 -23.24 -17.56
C PRO A 424 -7.64 -22.35 -17.18
N PHE A 425 -7.29 -22.31 -15.90
CA PHE A 425 -6.11 -21.58 -15.45
C PHE A 425 -4.83 -22.16 -16.06
N GLY A 426 -4.03 -21.30 -16.69
CA GLY A 426 -2.70 -21.64 -17.22
C GLY A 426 -1.56 -21.22 -16.29
N GLU A 427 -0.31 -21.51 -16.69
CA GLU A 427 0.89 -21.15 -15.91
C GLU A 427 1.03 -19.64 -15.65
N ARG A 428 0.68 -18.81 -16.67
CA ARG A 428 0.69 -17.35 -16.54
C ARG A 428 -0.37 -16.84 -15.54
N ASP A 429 -1.51 -17.53 -15.46
CA ASP A 429 -2.56 -17.19 -14.50
C ASP A 429 -2.11 -17.51 -13.06
N ARG A 430 -1.36 -18.60 -12.85
CA ARG A 430 -0.77 -18.92 -11.54
C ARG A 430 0.16 -17.81 -11.07
N ALA A 431 1.06 -17.35 -11.93
CA ALA A 431 1.98 -16.27 -11.60
C ALA A 431 1.22 -14.99 -11.19
N LEU A 432 0.17 -14.63 -11.94
CA LEU A 432 -0.67 -13.48 -11.61
C LEU A 432 -1.42 -13.66 -10.28
N ALA A 433 -1.98 -14.86 -10.03
CA ALA A 433 -2.69 -15.16 -8.80
C ALA A 433 -1.76 -15.09 -7.58
N THR A 434 -0.53 -15.59 -7.69
CA THR A 434 0.51 -15.48 -6.66
C THR A 434 0.85 -14.02 -6.36
N GLU A 435 1.02 -13.19 -7.37
CA GLU A 435 1.31 -11.75 -7.20
C GLU A 435 0.17 -11.00 -6.51
N LEU A 436 -1.08 -11.29 -6.88
CA LEU A 436 -2.26 -10.71 -6.23
C LEU A 436 -2.36 -11.13 -4.76
N ALA A 437 -2.16 -12.43 -4.48
CA ALA A 437 -2.20 -12.97 -3.13
C ALA A 437 -1.06 -12.45 -2.26
N ALA A 438 0.17 -12.34 -2.79
CA ALA A 438 1.33 -11.81 -2.07
C ALA A 438 1.13 -10.35 -1.63
N ARG A 439 0.56 -9.51 -2.50
CA ARG A 439 0.26 -8.11 -2.16
C ARG A 439 -0.76 -7.99 -1.03
N ALA A 440 -1.87 -8.72 -1.14
CA ALA A 440 -2.86 -8.74 -0.07
C ALA A 440 -2.29 -9.33 1.23
N ALA A 441 -1.42 -10.35 1.14
CA ALA A 441 -0.73 -10.93 2.28
C ALA A 441 0.12 -9.90 3.03
N VAL A 442 0.91 -9.09 2.31
CA VAL A 442 1.76 -8.03 2.90
C VAL A 442 0.90 -6.97 3.58
N CYS A 443 -0.20 -6.52 2.96
CA CYS A 443 -1.11 -5.56 3.58
C CYS A 443 -1.78 -6.12 4.85
N ILE A 444 -2.20 -7.39 4.81
CA ILE A 444 -2.77 -8.11 5.96
C ILE A 444 -1.76 -8.28 7.10
N ASP A 445 -0.52 -8.64 6.78
CA ASP A 445 0.57 -8.78 7.77
C ASP A 445 0.94 -7.43 8.39
N ASN A 446 1.03 -6.37 7.57
CA ASN A 446 1.26 -5.00 8.05
C ASN A 446 0.13 -4.54 8.99
N ALA A 447 -1.13 -4.77 8.62
CA ALA A 447 -2.28 -4.44 9.47
C ALA A 447 -2.25 -5.18 10.81
N ARG A 448 -1.83 -6.46 10.81
CA ARG A 448 -1.63 -7.26 12.01
C ARG A 448 -0.51 -6.71 12.90
N LEU A 449 0.66 -6.41 12.31
CA LEU A 449 1.81 -5.87 13.05
C LEU A 449 1.46 -4.54 13.73
N TYR A 450 0.81 -3.65 12.99
CA TYR A 450 0.36 -2.35 13.48
C TYR A 450 -0.63 -2.49 14.64
N ARG A 451 -1.65 -3.36 14.50
CA ARG A 451 -2.63 -3.61 15.58
C ARG A 451 -1.97 -4.14 16.85
N ARG A 452 -0.98 -5.04 16.72
CA ARG A 452 -0.25 -5.62 17.86
C ARG A 452 0.61 -4.59 18.58
N GLU A 453 1.28 -3.72 17.83
CA GLU A 453 2.06 -2.62 18.39
C GLU A 453 1.15 -1.66 19.18
N HIS A 454 0.01 -1.30 18.59
CA HIS A 454 -0.99 -0.42 19.19
C HIS A 454 -1.59 -0.99 20.49
N GLU A 455 -1.98 -2.26 20.50
CA GLU A 455 -2.56 -2.89 21.70
C GLU A 455 -1.56 -2.94 22.88
N ARG A 456 -0.28 -3.20 22.58
CA ARG A 456 0.79 -3.21 23.60
C ARG A 456 1.07 -1.82 24.16
N ALA A 457 1.10 -0.81 23.29
CA ALA A 457 1.22 0.59 23.66
C ALA A 457 0.10 1.01 24.62
N LEU A 458 -1.16 0.70 24.30
CA LEU A 458 -2.33 1.00 25.14
C LEU A 458 -2.30 0.27 26.49
N ILE A 459 -1.89 -1.00 26.52
CA ILE A 459 -1.77 -1.77 27.78
C ILE A 459 -0.71 -1.13 28.68
N LEU A 460 0.44 -0.76 28.11
CA LEU A 460 1.50 -0.07 28.87
C LEU A 460 0.99 1.26 29.42
N GLN A 461 0.36 2.09 28.59
CA GLN A 461 -0.18 3.39 29.00
C GLN A 461 -1.21 3.26 30.13
N ARG A 462 -2.18 2.34 30.01
CA ARG A 462 -3.17 2.08 31.06
C ARG A 462 -2.54 1.60 32.37
N SER A 463 -1.44 0.84 32.28
CA SER A 463 -0.71 0.40 33.47
C SER A 463 0.10 1.52 34.15
N LEU A 464 0.44 2.57 33.40
CA LEU A 464 1.21 3.72 33.86
C LEU A 464 0.36 4.87 34.41
N LEU A 465 -0.98 4.82 34.30
CA LEU A 465 -1.91 5.79 34.91
C LEU A 465 -2.47 5.27 36.25
N PRO A 466 -2.93 6.14 37.17
CA PRO A 466 -3.52 5.71 38.44
C PRO A 466 -4.78 4.84 38.20
N PRO A 467 -4.94 3.70 38.86
CA PRO A 467 -6.16 2.91 38.75
C PRO A 467 -7.31 3.54 39.54
N GLY A 468 -8.43 3.84 38.86
CA GLY A 468 -9.69 4.30 39.46
C GLY A 468 -9.72 5.80 39.82
N ASP A 469 -10.81 6.21 40.47
CA ASP A 469 -10.99 7.60 40.94
C ASP A 469 -10.31 7.77 42.31
N PRO A 470 -9.27 8.61 42.41
CA PRO A 470 -8.55 8.80 43.67
C PRO A 470 -9.42 9.53 44.70
N VAL A 471 -9.48 8.99 45.92
CA VAL A 471 -10.19 9.60 47.05
C VAL A 471 -9.19 10.38 47.90
N ALA A 472 -9.53 11.62 48.25
CA ALA A 472 -8.67 12.52 49.02
C ALA A 472 -9.46 13.24 50.13
N ALA A 473 -8.82 13.47 51.27
CA ALA A 473 -9.48 14.14 52.39
C ALA A 473 -9.80 15.60 52.06
N GLY A 474 -11.04 16.01 52.27
CA GLY A 474 -11.49 17.38 52.00
C GLY A 474 -11.55 17.77 50.51
N LEU A 475 -11.41 16.81 49.59
CA LEU A 475 -11.53 17.01 48.14
C LEU A 475 -12.50 15.99 47.53
N ASP A 476 -13.30 16.46 46.59
CA ASP A 476 -14.06 15.62 45.65
C ASP A 476 -13.30 15.71 44.32
N ILE A 477 -12.90 14.58 43.73
CA ILE A 477 -11.94 14.55 42.61
C ILE A 477 -12.53 13.76 41.44
N ALA A 478 -12.37 14.31 40.23
CA ALA A 478 -12.64 13.60 38.99
C ALA A 478 -11.44 13.79 38.04
N CYS A 479 -11.02 12.70 37.40
CA CYS A 479 -9.93 12.73 36.44
C CYS A 479 -10.40 12.21 35.08
N ARG A 480 -9.82 12.76 34.01
CA ARG A 480 -10.02 12.31 32.64
C ARG A 480 -8.70 12.24 31.92
N TYR A 481 -8.54 11.17 31.18
CA TYR A 481 -7.43 10.99 30.26
C TYR A 481 -7.98 10.60 28.89
N LEU A 482 -7.67 11.39 27.87
CA LEU A 482 -8.01 11.10 26.48
C LEU A 482 -6.72 11.03 25.66
N PRO A 483 -6.43 9.90 25.01
CA PRO A 483 -5.21 9.79 24.23
C PRO A 483 -5.29 10.60 22.93
N GLY A 484 -4.19 11.23 22.54
CA GLY A 484 -4.03 11.96 21.28
C GLY A 484 -3.95 10.99 20.11
N ASN A 485 -4.87 11.11 19.14
CA ASN A 485 -5.02 10.28 17.94
C ASN A 485 -5.01 8.74 18.15
N THR A 486 -6.09 8.07 17.72
CA THR A 486 -6.28 6.60 17.71
C THR A 486 -5.24 5.76 16.95
N ALA A 487 -4.25 6.37 16.27
CA ALA A 487 -3.38 5.67 15.36
C ALA A 487 -2.22 4.91 16.03
N THR A 488 -1.33 5.51 16.83
CA THR A 488 -0.09 4.75 17.18
C THR A 488 0.75 5.19 18.36
N GLU A 489 0.44 6.31 19.03
CA GLU A 489 1.42 6.91 19.93
C GLU A 489 0.90 6.90 21.37
N VAL A 490 1.74 6.41 22.29
CA VAL A 490 1.51 6.51 23.72
C VAL A 490 1.85 7.92 24.16
N GLY A 491 1.01 8.47 25.03
CA GLY A 491 1.18 9.84 25.49
C GLY A 491 2.25 10.12 26.50
N GLY A 492 2.71 11.37 26.46
CA GLY A 492 3.60 11.98 27.44
C GLY A 492 2.87 12.45 28.70
N ASP A 493 1.57 12.77 28.59
CA ASP A 493 0.74 13.30 29.67
C ASP A 493 0.52 12.35 30.85
N TRP A 494 0.52 12.91 32.06
CA TRP A 494 0.10 12.20 33.27
C TRP A 494 -0.51 13.11 34.32
N PHE A 495 -1.23 12.48 35.24
CA PHE A 495 -1.64 13.08 36.50
C PHE A 495 -1.47 12.07 37.64
N ASP A 496 -1.35 12.58 38.87
CA ASP A 496 -1.43 11.75 40.08
C ASP A 496 -2.08 12.54 41.21
N VAL A 497 -2.70 11.80 42.14
CA VAL A 497 -3.28 12.31 43.37
C VAL A 497 -2.70 11.48 44.50
N ILE A 498 -1.86 12.13 45.31
CA ILE A 498 -1.04 11.46 46.31
C ILE A 498 -1.47 11.93 47.69
N GLU A 499 -1.91 10.99 48.53
CA GLU A 499 -2.16 11.26 49.93
C GLU A 499 -0.84 11.53 50.65
N LEU A 500 -0.77 12.68 51.30
CA LEU A 500 0.35 13.10 52.12
C LEU A 500 0.01 12.95 53.61
N PRO A 501 1.03 12.86 54.47
CA PRO A 501 0.82 12.84 55.90
C PRO A 501 0.01 14.04 56.42
N GLY A 502 -0.85 13.80 57.41
CA GLY A 502 -1.71 14.84 57.97
C GLY A 502 -2.97 15.14 57.15
N HIS A 503 -3.46 14.15 56.40
CA HIS A 503 -4.63 14.28 55.51
C HIS A 503 -4.47 15.34 54.40
N ARG A 504 -3.23 15.77 54.13
CA ARG A 504 -2.95 16.66 53.00
C ARG A 504 -2.96 15.87 51.70
N THR A 505 -3.18 16.55 50.59
CA THR A 505 -3.22 15.90 49.27
C THR A 505 -2.32 16.63 48.31
N ALA A 506 -1.41 15.91 47.65
CA ALA A 506 -0.67 16.40 46.50
C ALA A 506 -1.44 16.11 45.20
N LEU A 507 -1.63 17.14 44.38
CA LEU A 507 -2.21 17.08 43.04
C LEU A 507 -1.11 17.39 42.04
N VAL A 508 -0.98 16.54 41.02
CA VAL A 508 0.10 16.64 40.04
C VAL A 508 -0.46 16.44 38.65
N VAL A 509 -0.07 17.32 37.73
CA VAL A 509 -0.27 17.15 36.29
C VAL A 509 1.03 17.52 35.59
N GLY A 510 1.41 16.75 34.58
CA GLY A 510 2.58 17.05 33.78
C GLY A 510 2.49 16.45 32.39
N ASP A 511 3.40 16.90 31.54
CA ASP A 511 3.56 16.44 30.17
C ASP A 511 5.06 16.27 29.85
N VAL A 512 5.41 15.17 29.17
CA VAL A 512 6.77 14.89 28.70
C VAL A 512 6.82 15.25 27.23
N MET A 513 7.68 16.21 26.88
CA MET A 513 7.86 16.62 25.50
C MET A 513 8.26 15.45 24.61
N GLY A 514 7.49 15.25 23.54
CA GLY A 514 7.66 14.17 22.58
C GLY A 514 6.52 13.18 22.65
N ARG A 515 6.56 12.15 21.80
CA ARG A 515 5.45 11.20 21.66
C ARG A 515 5.93 9.77 21.50
N GLY A 516 5.05 8.82 21.80
CA GLY A 516 5.30 7.41 21.65
C GLY A 516 5.98 6.77 22.86
N LEU A 517 6.48 5.55 22.67
CA LEU A 517 6.91 4.67 23.77
C LEU A 517 7.98 5.27 24.70
N ARG A 518 8.87 6.12 24.17
CA ARG A 518 9.92 6.75 24.97
C ARG A 518 9.38 7.81 25.94
N ALA A 519 8.46 8.66 25.48
CA ALA A 519 7.80 9.67 26.32
C ALA A 519 7.03 8.97 27.45
N ALA A 520 6.33 7.88 27.14
CA ALA A 520 5.62 7.05 28.11
C ALA A 520 6.52 6.46 29.20
N VAL A 521 7.73 6.01 28.85
CA VAL A 521 8.69 5.49 29.82
C VAL A 521 9.19 6.60 30.75
N ALA A 522 9.57 7.75 30.18
CA ALA A 522 10.00 8.90 30.97
C ALA A 522 8.89 9.42 31.89
N MET A 523 7.65 9.47 31.39
CA MET A 523 6.46 9.79 32.18
C MET A 523 6.30 8.82 33.37
N GLY A 524 6.42 7.51 33.14
CA GLY A 524 6.30 6.49 34.20
C GLY A 524 7.39 6.64 35.28
N GLU A 525 8.61 6.96 34.87
CA GLU A 525 9.73 7.22 35.80
C GLU A 525 9.53 8.52 36.59
N LEU A 526 9.15 9.62 35.93
CA LEU A 526 8.83 10.90 36.58
C LEU A 526 7.67 10.75 37.56
N ARG A 527 6.58 10.11 37.16
CA ARG A 527 5.43 9.82 38.04
C ARG A 527 5.85 9.03 39.29
N THR A 528 6.66 7.99 39.10
CA THR A 528 7.18 7.18 40.22
C THR A 528 8.09 7.99 41.13
N ALA A 529 8.93 8.86 40.56
CA ALA A 529 9.78 9.77 41.31
C ALA A 529 8.95 10.78 42.12
N VAL A 530 7.95 11.42 41.51
CA VAL A 530 7.02 12.35 42.18
C VAL A 530 6.40 11.68 43.39
N ARG A 531 5.82 10.48 43.21
CA ARG A 531 5.18 9.74 44.30
C ARG A 531 6.15 9.42 45.44
N THR A 532 7.38 9.06 45.12
CA THR A 532 8.41 8.77 46.13
C THR A 532 8.84 10.04 46.88
N LEU A 533 9.02 11.16 46.17
CA LEU A 533 9.40 12.45 46.75
C LEU A 533 8.27 13.04 47.61
N ALA A 534 7.02 12.90 47.17
CA ALA A 534 5.83 13.32 47.90
C ALA A 534 5.73 12.62 49.27
N LEU A 535 6.04 11.32 49.35
CA LEU A 535 6.06 10.55 50.61
C LEU A 535 7.15 11.01 51.60
N LEU A 536 8.15 11.76 51.14
CA LEU A 536 9.15 12.40 52.02
C LEU A 536 8.65 13.71 52.65
N ASP A 537 7.43 14.14 52.30
CA ASP A 537 6.77 15.34 52.81
C ASP A 537 7.62 16.61 52.62
N LEU A 538 8.22 16.73 51.43
CA LEU A 538 8.97 17.90 50.97
C LEU A 538 8.03 19.03 50.53
N GLU A 539 8.53 20.27 50.54
CA GLU A 539 7.79 21.41 50.01
C GLU A 539 7.71 21.35 48.46
N PRO A 540 6.64 21.88 47.82
CA PRO A 540 6.41 21.78 46.37
C PRO A 540 7.60 22.13 45.47
N ALA A 541 8.33 23.21 45.76
CA ALA A 541 9.50 23.61 44.97
C ALA A 541 10.67 22.64 45.13
N GLU A 542 10.87 22.08 46.34
CA GLU A 542 11.90 21.06 46.56
C GLU A 542 11.59 19.76 45.80
N VAL A 543 10.31 19.39 45.71
CA VAL A 543 9.86 18.26 44.88
C VAL A 543 10.18 18.51 43.41
N LEU A 544 9.83 19.68 42.86
CA LEU A 544 10.14 20.01 41.47
C LEU A 544 11.65 20.10 41.19
N SER A 545 12.45 20.64 42.12
CA SER A 545 13.91 20.65 42.00
C SER A 545 14.50 19.23 41.98
N ALA A 546 14.01 18.33 42.83
CA ALA A 546 14.42 16.94 42.81
C ALA A 546 13.96 16.20 41.53
N LEU A 547 12.79 16.55 40.98
CA LEU A 547 12.32 16.02 39.70
C LEU A 547 13.13 16.53 38.51
N ASP A 548 13.59 17.79 38.53
CA ASP A 548 14.49 18.32 37.50
C ASP A 548 15.81 17.53 37.45
N GLU A 549 16.37 17.17 38.62
CA GLU A 549 17.53 16.28 38.71
C GLU A 549 17.25 14.90 38.09
N VAL A 550 16.08 14.32 38.36
CA VAL A 550 15.68 13.03 37.80
C VAL A 550 15.53 13.13 36.28
N ALA A 551 14.81 14.14 35.77
CA ALA A 551 14.59 14.37 34.34
C ALA A 551 15.91 14.52 33.57
N ARG A 552 16.88 15.26 34.12
CA ARG A 552 18.22 15.37 33.54
C ARG A 552 18.96 14.03 33.49
N GLY A 553 18.77 13.19 34.49
CA GLY A 553 19.29 11.83 34.51
C GLY A 553 18.77 10.97 33.34
N LEU A 554 17.50 11.15 32.96
CA LEU A 554 16.86 10.37 31.89
C LEU A 554 17.46 10.65 30.50
N GLY A 555 17.95 11.87 30.24
CA GLY A 555 18.55 12.27 28.96
C GLY A 555 19.95 11.71 28.68
N THR A 556 20.52 10.91 29.60
CA THR A 556 21.88 10.36 29.46
C THR A 556 21.79 8.86 29.16
N PRO A 557 22.16 8.37 27.95
CA PRO A 557 22.10 6.95 27.62
C PRO A 557 23.23 6.21 28.35
N GLY A 558 22.91 5.61 29.49
CA GLY A 558 23.83 4.78 30.24
C GLY A 558 23.38 4.59 31.68
N GLY A 559 22.70 3.47 31.95
CA GLY A 559 22.26 3.11 33.29
C GLY A 559 23.39 3.16 34.33
N GLY A 560 23.05 3.74 35.49
CA GLY A 560 23.60 3.40 36.79
C GLY A 560 25.11 3.50 36.98
N THR A 561 25.59 4.66 37.39
CA THR A 561 26.60 4.74 38.46
C THR A 561 26.45 6.07 39.19
N PHE A 562 26.14 6.02 40.48
CA PHE A 562 26.33 7.14 41.40
C PHE A 562 27.82 7.53 41.37
N SER A 563 28.13 8.67 40.78
CA SER A 563 29.46 9.27 40.86
C SER A 563 29.63 9.88 42.25
N SER A 564 30.23 9.12 43.16
CA SER A 564 30.87 9.68 44.35
C SER A 564 32.19 10.34 43.91
N ASP A 565 32.37 11.61 44.28
CA ASP A 565 33.61 12.35 44.13
C ASP A 565 34.85 11.59 44.66
N GLY A 566 35.99 11.73 43.96
CA GLY A 566 37.32 11.73 44.58
C GLY A 566 38.34 10.69 44.11
N PHE A 567 39.41 11.21 43.48
CA PHE A 567 40.79 10.69 43.39
C PHE A 567 41.10 9.44 42.55
N GLY A 568 42.00 9.62 41.57
CA GLY A 568 42.93 8.58 41.11
C GLY A 568 43.11 8.50 39.59
N GLY A 569 44.23 9.02 39.08
CA GLY A 569 44.63 8.85 37.69
C GLY A 569 44.93 7.39 37.33
N GLY A 570 44.57 6.99 36.12
CA GLY A 570 44.86 5.66 35.60
C GLY A 570 44.46 5.53 34.12
N THR A 571 45.48 5.44 33.29
CA THR A 571 45.48 5.25 31.83
C THR A 571 44.69 4.01 31.40
N GLN A 572 43.79 4.11 30.40
CA GLN A 572 43.35 2.93 29.65
C GLN A 572 43.09 3.21 28.16
N TRP A 573 43.58 2.28 27.34
CA TRP A 573 43.75 2.32 25.89
C TRP A 573 42.43 2.28 25.09
N PRO A 574 42.40 2.85 23.87
CA PRO A 574 41.26 2.76 22.98
C PRO A 574 41.29 1.48 22.13
N SER A 575 40.30 0.61 22.28
CA SER A 575 40.01 -0.46 21.32
C SER A 575 39.11 0.09 20.21
N ARG A 576 39.68 0.21 19.00
CA ARG A 576 38.97 0.42 17.75
C ARG A 576 38.29 -0.88 17.31
N ALA A 577 36.97 -0.88 17.08
CA ALA A 577 36.30 -1.41 15.88
C ALA A 577 34.77 -1.56 16.08
N ALA A 578 33.99 -0.65 15.51
CA ALA A 578 32.74 -0.96 14.79
C ALA A 578 32.30 0.29 14.02
N HIS A 579 32.13 0.13 12.70
CA HIS A 579 31.83 1.19 11.75
C HIS A 579 30.31 1.32 11.54
N LYS A 580 29.85 2.58 11.49
CA LYS A 580 28.75 3.13 10.67
C LYS A 580 27.31 2.64 10.95
N SER A 581 26.65 3.35 11.86
CA SER A 581 25.35 3.97 11.59
C SER A 581 25.53 5.45 11.90
N ARG A 582 25.31 6.32 10.91
CA ARG A 582 25.55 7.77 11.02
C ARG A 582 24.21 8.44 10.75
N GLU A 583 23.37 8.41 11.76
CA GLU A 583 22.18 9.23 11.96
C GLU A 583 22.22 9.66 13.43
N ALA A 584 21.81 10.89 13.72
CA ALA A 584 22.23 11.69 14.85
C ALA A 584 21.90 11.07 16.23
N ASP A 585 22.91 10.56 16.95
CA ASP A 585 22.90 10.49 18.41
C ASP A 585 23.09 11.92 18.94
N LEU A 586 22.04 12.72 18.86
CA LEU A 586 21.81 13.74 19.87
C LEU A 586 21.33 12.96 21.09
N SER A 587 22.04 13.08 22.22
CA SER A 587 21.47 12.82 23.52
C SER A 587 20.18 13.65 23.62
N GLU A 588 19.03 13.04 23.33
CA GLU A 588 17.73 13.69 23.49
C GLU A 588 17.57 13.98 24.98
N VAL A 589 17.72 15.25 25.33
CA VAL A 589 17.38 15.75 26.66
C VAL A 589 15.88 15.57 26.79
N TYR A 590 15.44 14.72 27.71
CA TYR A 590 14.03 14.65 28.06
C TYR A 590 13.65 15.95 28.76
N LEU A 591 12.70 16.66 28.17
CA LEU A 591 12.10 17.85 28.74
C LEU A 591 10.68 17.52 29.15
N ALA A 592 10.26 17.98 30.33
CA ALA A 592 8.91 17.77 30.79
C ALA A 592 8.39 19.01 31.51
N THR A 593 7.10 19.29 31.38
CA THR A 593 6.42 20.31 32.16
C THR A 593 5.67 19.66 33.30
N CYS A 594 5.55 20.34 34.44
CA CYS A 594 4.84 19.78 35.60
C CYS A 594 4.32 20.90 36.52
N VAL A 595 3.08 20.76 36.98
CA VAL A 595 2.55 21.53 38.10
C VAL A 595 2.34 20.60 39.29
N TYR A 596 2.83 21.02 40.46
CA TYR A 596 2.70 20.28 41.71
C TYR A 596 2.02 21.16 42.75
N ALA A 597 0.93 20.68 43.32
CA ALA A 597 0.12 21.43 44.28
C ALA A 597 -0.12 20.61 45.55
N VAL A 598 0.02 21.21 46.73
CA VAL A 598 -0.26 20.56 48.02
C VAL A 598 -1.42 21.26 48.70
N TYR A 599 -2.52 20.54 48.90
CA TYR A 599 -3.72 21.02 49.57
C TYR A 599 -3.77 20.58 51.04
N ASP A 600 -3.97 21.54 51.94
CA ASP A 600 -4.30 21.32 53.35
C ASP A 600 -5.81 21.47 53.58
N PRO A 601 -6.54 20.37 53.89
CA PRO A 601 -7.99 20.41 54.04
C PRO A 601 -8.47 21.16 55.30
N VAL A 602 -7.58 21.42 56.26
CA VAL A 602 -7.90 22.12 57.50
C VAL A 602 -7.89 23.62 57.28
N THR A 603 -6.82 24.12 56.66
CA THR A 603 -6.66 25.55 56.38
C THR A 603 -7.29 25.95 55.05
N ARG A 604 -7.63 24.97 54.21
CA ARG A 604 -8.06 25.12 52.80
C ARG A 604 -7.05 25.90 51.96
N ARG A 605 -5.77 25.82 52.34
CA ARG A 605 -4.67 26.44 51.60
C ARG A 605 -4.08 25.42 50.65
N CYS A 606 -3.77 25.88 49.45
CA CYS A 606 -3.11 25.10 48.44
C CYS A 606 -1.81 25.81 48.05
N THR A 607 -0.69 25.11 48.17
CA THR A 607 0.64 25.61 47.80
C THR A 607 1.03 25.02 46.46
N PHE A 608 1.28 25.87 45.46
CA PHE A 608 1.62 25.49 44.09
C PHE A 608 3.07 25.79 43.78
N ALA A 609 3.69 24.91 42.99
CA ALA A 609 4.92 25.19 42.26
C ALA A 609 4.73 24.75 40.80
N ASN A 610 5.32 25.49 39.85
CA ASN A 610 5.14 25.25 38.42
C ASN A 610 6.49 25.17 37.69
N ALA A 611 6.73 24.06 36.99
CA ALA A 611 7.87 23.84 36.11
C ALA A 611 7.43 23.94 34.64
N GLY A 612 7.22 25.16 34.15
CA GLY A 612 6.91 25.46 32.75
C GLY A 612 5.58 24.93 32.22
N HIS A 613 4.67 24.50 33.11
CA HIS A 613 3.36 23.98 32.78
C HIS A 613 2.28 25.07 32.72
N LEU A 614 1.10 24.73 32.20
CA LEU A 614 -0.03 25.65 32.10
C LEU A 614 -0.57 26.08 33.48
N PRO A 615 -1.10 27.32 33.58
CA PRO A 615 -1.60 27.85 34.84
C PRO A 615 -2.87 27.11 35.29
N PRO A 616 -2.96 26.70 36.58
CA PRO A 616 -4.18 26.13 37.15
C PRO A 616 -5.39 27.05 37.00
N ALA A 617 -6.57 26.50 36.71
CA ALA A 617 -7.82 27.26 36.68
C ALA A 617 -8.60 27.06 37.98
N VAL A 618 -9.14 28.14 38.56
CA VAL A 618 -9.99 28.11 39.76
C VAL A 618 -11.31 28.80 39.48
N VAL A 619 -12.41 28.18 39.93
CA VAL A 619 -13.75 28.74 39.94
C VAL A 619 -14.23 28.80 41.37
N GLU A 620 -14.35 30.01 41.92
CA GLU A 620 -14.98 30.17 43.22
C GLU A 620 -16.51 30.23 43.08
N PRO A 621 -17.29 29.80 44.10
CA PRO A 621 -18.74 29.84 44.02
C PRO A 621 -19.27 31.25 43.74
N GLY A 622 -19.97 31.41 42.61
CA GLY A 622 -20.56 32.68 42.19
C GLY A 622 -19.60 33.65 41.47
N GLU A 623 -18.35 33.24 41.24
CA GLU A 623 -17.34 34.02 40.51
C GLU A 623 -16.96 33.33 39.18
N PRO A 624 -16.54 34.09 38.15
CA PRO A 624 -16.06 33.49 36.91
C PRO A 624 -14.72 32.77 37.10
N ALA A 625 -14.43 31.82 36.21
CA ALA A 625 -13.15 31.10 36.19
C ALA A 625 -11.94 32.05 36.05
N MET A 626 -10.96 31.88 36.92
CA MET A 626 -9.69 32.59 36.90
C MET A 626 -8.52 31.63 36.70
N LEU A 627 -7.51 32.05 35.95
CA LEU A 627 -6.23 31.34 35.89
C LEU A 627 -5.36 31.86 37.04
N LEU A 628 -4.80 30.96 37.85
CA LEU A 628 -3.93 31.31 38.95
C LEU A 628 -2.58 31.82 38.42
N ASP A 629 -2.11 32.94 38.97
CA ASP A 629 -0.78 33.49 38.69
C ASP A 629 0.26 32.75 39.53
N VAL A 630 0.72 31.61 39.01
CA VAL A 630 1.81 30.82 39.60
C VAL A 630 3.09 31.11 38.81
N PRO A 631 4.16 31.62 39.44
CA PRO A 631 5.42 31.92 38.77
C PRO A 631 5.91 30.74 37.94
N PRO A 632 6.06 30.89 36.61
CA PRO A 632 6.49 29.79 35.76
C PRO A 632 7.99 29.57 35.94
N GLY A 633 8.37 28.38 36.40
CA GLY A 633 9.75 27.89 36.31
C GLY A 633 10.09 27.40 34.91
N MET A 634 11.35 27.03 34.71
CA MET A 634 11.78 26.34 33.48
C MET A 634 11.21 24.91 33.44
N PRO A 635 10.96 24.32 32.25
CA PRO A 635 10.63 22.91 32.15
C PRO A 635 11.70 22.03 32.82
N LEU A 636 11.26 20.92 33.42
CA LEU A 636 12.12 19.90 33.99
C LEU A 636 13.07 19.37 32.92
N GLY A 637 14.33 19.14 33.28
CA GLY A 637 15.36 18.66 32.36
C GLY A 637 16.23 19.77 31.77
N VAL A 638 15.78 21.02 31.78
CA VAL A 638 16.57 22.18 31.30
C VAL A 638 17.66 22.56 32.30
N GLY A 639 17.37 22.44 33.61
CA GLY A 639 18.14 23.06 34.67
C GLY A 639 17.95 24.58 34.73
N GLY A 640 18.09 25.18 35.91
CA GLY A 640 17.85 26.62 36.07
C GLY A 640 17.81 27.10 37.52
N GLU A 641 17.23 28.28 37.71
CA GLU A 641 16.93 28.87 39.03
C GLU A 641 15.97 27.96 39.83
N PRO A 642 15.97 28.04 41.18
CA PRO A 642 15.03 27.31 42.01
C PRO A 642 13.57 27.64 41.66
N PHE A 643 12.69 26.64 41.75
CA PHE A 643 11.25 26.86 41.60
C PHE A 643 10.70 27.71 42.74
N GLU A 644 9.74 28.58 42.44
CA GLU A 644 9.04 29.40 43.42
C GLU A 644 7.71 28.76 43.81
N GLU A 645 7.23 29.08 45.02
CA GLU A 645 5.97 28.58 45.56
C GLU A 645 4.99 29.72 45.80
N VAL A 646 3.71 29.48 45.50
CA VAL A 646 2.61 30.40 45.82
C VAL A 646 1.57 29.68 46.64
N GLU A 647 1.17 30.30 47.75
CA GLU A 647 0.11 29.79 48.63
C GLU A 647 -1.20 30.54 48.36
N VAL A 648 -2.25 29.80 48.04
CA VAL A 648 -3.59 30.33 47.74
C VAL A 648 -4.60 29.72 48.72
N GLU A 649 -5.45 30.55 49.32
CA GLU A 649 -6.59 30.07 50.11
C GLU A 649 -7.78 29.83 49.17
N LEU A 650 -8.31 28.60 49.17
CA LEU A 650 -9.44 28.22 48.32
C LEU A 650 -10.73 28.18 49.14
N LYS A 651 -11.78 28.86 48.67
CA LYS A 651 -13.10 28.82 49.31
C LYS A 651 -13.71 27.42 49.23
N GLU A 652 -14.51 27.07 50.22
CA GLU A 652 -15.32 25.86 50.18
C GLU A 652 -16.31 25.91 49.01
N GLY A 653 -16.43 24.80 48.28
CA GLY A 653 -17.18 24.70 47.04
C GLY A 653 -16.43 25.17 45.79
N ALA A 654 -15.22 25.73 45.90
CA ALA A 654 -14.43 26.11 44.75
C ALA A 654 -14.03 24.88 43.92
N LEU A 655 -13.93 25.05 42.60
CA LEU A 655 -13.35 24.07 41.68
C LEU A 655 -11.93 24.48 41.32
N LEU A 656 -11.00 23.54 41.38
CA LEU A 656 -9.64 23.63 40.86
C LEU A 656 -9.52 22.67 39.68
N ALA A 657 -9.01 23.15 38.54
CA ALA A 657 -8.72 22.35 37.37
C ALA A 657 -7.23 22.47 37.00
N LEU A 658 -6.58 21.32 36.88
CA LEU A 658 -5.23 21.14 36.36
C LEU A 658 -5.36 20.35 35.05
N TYR A 659 -4.67 20.80 34.01
CA TYR A 659 -4.85 20.28 32.66
C TYR A 659 -3.60 20.44 31.81
N THR A 660 -3.44 19.57 30.83
CA THR A 660 -2.37 19.63 29.83
C THR A 660 -2.79 20.46 28.61
N ASP A 661 -1.81 20.77 27.76
CA ASP A 661 -1.98 21.63 26.59
C ASP A 661 -2.89 21.01 25.52
N GLY A 662 -2.93 19.68 25.36
CA GLY A 662 -3.88 19.04 24.44
C GLY A 662 -5.36 19.35 24.71
N LEU A 663 -5.71 19.87 25.89
CA LEU A 663 -7.06 20.37 26.19
C LEU A 663 -7.36 21.73 25.53
N VAL A 664 -6.36 22.59 25.41
CA VAL A 664 -6.50 24.01 25.08
C VAL A 664 -5.73 24.45 23.83
N GLU A 665 -4.83 23.61 23.32
CA GLU A 665 -4.04 23.88 22.13
C GLU A 665 -4.38 22.87 21.02
N SER A 666 -4.58 23.37 19.81
CA SER A 666 -4.74 22.54 18.62
C SER A 666 -4.16 23.26 17.40
N ARG A 667 -3.93 22.56 16.29
CA ARG A 667 -3.41 23.21 15.05
C ARG A 667 -4.25 24.39 14.57
N ASP A 668 -5.56 24.33 14.80
CA ASP A 668 -6.52 25.31 14.32
C ASP A 668 -6.87 26.36 15.39
N HIS A 669 -6.50 26.15 16.66
CA HIS A 669 -6.81 27.06 17.77
C HIS A 669 -5.57 27.35 18.63
N PRO A 670 -5.11 28.61 18.71
CA PRO A 670 -3.97 28.98 19.54
C PRO A 670 -4.30 28.88 21.03
N LEU A 671 -3.26 28.65 21.85
CA LEU A 671 -3.36 28.45 23.30
C LEU A 671 -4.22 29.50 24.02
N ASP A 672 -4.05 30.80 23.71
CA ASP A 672 -4.80 31.87 24.37
C ASP A 672 -6.32 31.75 24.14
N GLU A 673 -6.75 31.38 22.93
CA GLU A 673 -8.17 31.19 22.61
C GLU A 673 -8.74 29.96 23.33
N GLY A 674 -7.97 28.88 23.42
CA GLY A 674 -8.36 27.69 24.16
C GLY A 674 -8.43 27.90 25.67
N LEU A 675 -7.52 28.68 26.25
CA LEU A 675 -7.58 29.07 27.66
C LEU A 675 -8.82 29.91 27.97
N ASP A 676 -9.18 30.86 27.11
CA ASP A 676 -10.41 31.63 27.27
C ASP A 676 -11.67 30.77 27.07
N ALA A 677 -11.63 29.80 26.14
CA ALA A 677 -12.70 28.82 25.97
C ALA A 677 -12.85 27.90 27.19
N LEU A 678 -11.75 27.45 27.80
CA LEU A 678 -11.77 26.66 29.04
C LEU A 678 -12.41 27.45 30.20
N ARG A 679 -12.03 28.72 30.36
CA ARG A 679 -12.66 29.62 31.35
C ARG A 679 -14.16 29.78 31.09
N GLY A 680 -14.55 29.83 29.82
CA GLY A 680 -15.94 29.87 29.39
C GLY A 680 -16.70 28.55 29.58
N ALA A 681 -16.01 27.41 29.62
CA ALA A 681 -16.62 26.08 29.80
C ALA A 681 -16.76 25.70 31.28
N LEU A 682 -15.91 26.24 32.15
CA LEU A 682 -15.95 26.04 33.60
C LEU A 682 -17.08 26.87 34.27
N ILE A 683 -18.33 26.58 33.91
CA ILE A 683 -19.54 27.22 34.43
C ILE A 683 -20.24 26.27 35.42
N GLU A 684 -20.90 26.83 36.46
CA GLU A 684 -21.74 26.11 37.43
C GLU A 684 -20.98 25.08 38.29
N PRO A 685 -20.14 25.54 39.26
CA PRO A 685 -19.28 24.66 40.07
C PRO A 685 -20.04 23.65 40.96
N GLU A 686 -21.37 23.79 41.07
CA GLU A 686 -22.24 22.96 41.92
C GLU A 686 -22.68 21.63 41.26
N ARG A 687 -22.55 21.50 39.93
CA ARG A 687 -22.93 20.25 39.21
C ARG A 687 -22.01 19.07 39.57
N PRO A 688 -22.43 17.80 39.43
CA PRO A 688 -21.51 16.66 39.65
C PRO A 688 -20.21 16.83 38.84
N LEU A 689 -19.04 16.53 39.45
CA LEU A 689 -17.75 16.78 38.81
C LEU A 689 -17.60 16.06 37.46
N GLU A 690 -18.11 14.83 37.39
CA GLU A 690 -18.15 14.02 36.16
C GLU A 690 -18.83 14.76 35.00
N ASP A 691 -19.98 15.40 35.27
CA ASP A 691 -20.71 16.17 34.27
C ASP A 691 -19.95 17.43 33.82
N VAL A 692 -19.21 18.04 34.74
CA VAL A 692 -18.37 19.21 34.43
C VAL A 692 -17.19 18.78 33.55
N CYS A 693 -16.56 17.64 33.85
CA CYS A 693 -15.49 17.04 33.03
C CYS A 693 -15.98 16.83 31.59
N ASP A 694 -17.10 16.13 31.46
CA ASP A 694 -17.66 15.78 30.15
C ASP A 694 -18.12 17.03 29.39
N HIS A 695 -18.63 18.05 30.08
CA HIS A 695 -18.99 19.33 29.48
C HIS A 695 -17.77 20.08 28.93
N VAL A 696 -16.69 20.18 29.70
CA VAL A 696 -15.42 20.82 29.27
C VAL A 696 -14.86 20.11 28.04
N LEU A 697 -14.74 18.79 28.09
CA LEU A 697 -14.21 17.97 27.00
C LEU A 697 -15.07 18.07 25.72
N THR A 698 -16.39 18.15 25.86
CA THR A 698 -17.30 18.28 24.70
C THR A 698 -17.26 19.70 24.11
N THR A 699 -17.10 20.72 24.94
CA THR A 699 -17.16 22.13 24.52
C THR A 699 -15.88 22.55 23.78
N LEU A 700 -14.72 22.04 24.20
CA LEU A 700 -13.43 22.33 23.58
C LEU A 700 -13.16 21.50 22.30
N ASP A 701 -14.13 20.69 21.85
CA ASP A 701 -14.08 19.83 20.65
C ASP A 701 -12.74 19.06 20.48
N THR A 702 -12.34 18.39 21.56
CA THR A 702 -11.10 17.59 21.68
C THR A 702 -10.99 16.41 20.70
N ARG A 703 -11.99 16.20 19.83
CA ARG A 703 -12.03 15.14 18.82
C ARG A 703 -11.03 15.33 17.67
N HIS A 704 -10.39 16.50 17.59
CA HIS A 704 -9.28 16.78 16.68
C HIS A 704 -7.91 16.70 17.37
N GLY A 705 -7.84 16.28 18.64
CA GLY A 705 -6.64 16.28 19.46
C GLY A 705 -5.48 15.51 18.83
N GLU A 706 -4.43 16.24 18.47
CA GLU A 706 -3.14 15.67 18.03
C GLU A 706 -2.30 15.22 19.22
N ASP A 707 -2.56 15.79 20.39
CA ASP A 707 -1.86 15.50 21.65
C ASP A 707 -2.79 14.86 22.67
N ASP A 708 -2.19 14.25 23.68
CA ASP A 708 -2.92 13.66 24.80
C ASP A 708 -3.56 14.74 25.67
N ILE A 709 -4.57 14.34 26.44
CA ILE A 709 -5.28 15.22 27.35
C ILE A 709 -5.33 14.55 28.71
N ALA A 710 -4.71 15.16 29.70
CA ALA A 710 -4.98 14.90 31.10
C ALA A 710 -5.73 16.09 31.71
N LEU A 711 -6.87 15.80 32.35
CA LEU A 711 -7.67 16.77 33.09
C LEU A 711 -7.92 16.23 34.50
N LEU A 712 -7.46 16.94 35.50
CA LEU A 712 -7.70 16.68 36.91
C LEU A 712 -8.54 17.82 37.47
N MET A 713 -9.73 17.49 37.96
CA MET A 713 -10.62 18.42 38.63
C MET A 713 -10.81 18.06 40.10
N ALA A 714 -10.69 19.05 40.97
CA ALA A 714 -10.86 18.92 42.41
C ALA A 714 -11.81 19.98 42.94
N ARG A 715 -12.90 19.55 43.58
CA ARG A 715 -13.80 20.42 44.34
C ARG A 715 -13.37 20.47 45.80
N ILE A 716 -13.21 21.69 46.29
CA ILE A 716 -12.81 21.98 47.67
C ILE A 716 -13.98 21.75 48.61
N ARG A 717 -13.85 20.82 49.56
CA ARG A 717 -14.80 20.60 50.66
C ARG A 717 -14.22 21.03 52.01
N GLY A 718 -12.91 20.82 52.21
CA GLY A 718 -12.26 20.98 53.51
C GLY A 718 -12.70 19.91 54.52
N LEU A 719 -11.99 19.83 55.65
CA LEU A 719 -12.42 19.04 56.80
C LEU A 719 -13.40 19.83 57.65
N SER A 720 -14.44 19.15 58.15
CA SER A 720 -15.38 19.76 59.10
C SER A 720 -14.63 20.26 60.33
N ALA A 721 -15.01 21.42 60.85
CA ALA A 721 -14.46 21.94 62.10
C ALA A 721 -14.68 20.97 63.28
N ASP A 722 -15.74 20.17 63.23
CA ASP A 722 -16.03 19.15 64.24
C ASP A 722 -15.08 17.95 64.17
N ALA A 723 -14.25 17.85 63.12
CA ALA A 723 -13.24 16.81 62.92
C ALA A 723 -11.82 17.29 63.22
N VAL A 724 -11.66 18.53 63.71
CA VAL A 724 -10.37 19.16 63.96
C VAL A 724 -10.30 19.69 65.40
N GLY A 725 -9.25 19.29 66.13
CA GLY A 725 -8.84 19.96 67.36
C GLY A 725 -7.54 20.71 67.11
N ASP A 726 -7.49 22.03 67.31
CA ASP A 726 -6.29 22.84 67.04
C ASP A 726 -6.05 23.82 68.18
N TRP A 727 -4.93 23.67 68.88
CA TRP A 727 -4.60 24.43 70.08
C TRP A 727 -3.18 24.96 70.06
N ARG A 728 -3.01 26.16 70.62
CA ARG A 728 -1.69 26.74 70.91
C ARG A 728 -1.37 26.61 72.38
N LEU A 729 -0.15 26.18 72.66
CA LEU A 729 0.36 25.84 73.98
C LEU A 729 1.63 26.64 74.26
N PRO A 730 1.66 27.43 75.34
CA PRO A 730 2.89 28.09 75.78
C PRO A 730 4.01 27.08 76.03
N ARG A 731 5.26 27.49 75.87
CA ARG A 731 6.42 26.62 76.08
C ARG A 731 6.79 26.50 77.56
N GLU A 732 5.97 25.79 78.33
CA GLU A 732 6.18 25.54 79.76
C GLU A 732 5.93 24.07 80.14
N PRO A 733 6.54 23.55 81.22
CA PRO A 733 6.37 22.13 81.62
C PRO A 733 4.91 21.70 81.84
N ARG A 734 4.03 22.63 82.26
CA ARG A 734 2.60 22.35 82.45
C ARG A 734 1.85 22.07 81.15
N SER A 735 2.37 22.54 80.02
CA SER A 735 1.76 22.36 78.71
C SER A 735 1.71 20.91 78.24
N VAL A 736 2.62 20.04 78.71
CA VAL A 736 2.56 18.60 78.42
C VAL A 736 1.32 17.97 79.04
N GLY A 737 1.02 18.30 80.30
CA GLY A 737 -0.21 17.85 80.96
C GLY A 737 -1.45 18.41 80.28
N ARG A 738 -1.43 19.70 79.92
CA ARG A 738 -2.52 20.36 79.21
C ARG A 738 -2.79 19.73 77.84
N ALA A 739 -1.75 19.38 77.10
CA ALA A 739 -1.86 18.71 75.81
C ALA A 739 -2.61 17.37 75.91
N ARG A 740 -2.29 16.56 76.93
CA ARG A 740 -3.01 15.29 77.19
C ARG A 740 -4.48 15.51 77.49
N GLU A 741 -4.80 16.46 78.38
CA GLU A 741 -6.19 16.80 78.71
C GLU A 741 -7.00 17.24 77.48
N LEU A 742 -6.40 18.06 76.61
CA LEU A 742 -7.03 18.52 75.38
C LEU A 742 -7.25 17.36 74.41
N ALA A 743 -6.23 16.52 74.21
CA ALA A 743 -6.33 15.35 73.35
C ALA A 743 -7.42 14.38 73.83
N ARG A 744 -7.41 14.01 75.12
CA ARG A 744 -8.43 13.15 75.72
C ARG A 744 -9.83 13.73 75.59
N GLY A 745 -10.00 15.02 75.89
CA GLY A 745 -11.29 15.69 75.75
C GLY A 745 -11.83 15.61 74.33
N GLN A 746 -10.97 15.83 73.34
CA GLN A 746 -11.34 15.76 71.92
C GLN A 746 -11.66 14.33 71.46
N LEU A 747 -10.85 13.35 71.84
CA LEU A 747 -11.10 11.94 71.47
C LEU A 747 -12.41 11.44 72.06
N LEU A 748 -12.73 11.78 73.32
CA LEU A 748 -14.01 11.44 73.93
C LEU A 748 -15.19 12.14 73.25
N ALA A 749 -15.00 13.39 72.79
CA ALA A 749 -16.03 14.10 72.01
C ALA A 749 -16.25 13.46 70.62
N TRP A 750 -15.24 12.79 70.07
CA TRP A 750 -15.31 12.04 68.82
C TRP A 750 -15.71 10.57 68.98
N ASP A 751 -16.05 10.13 70.19
CA ASP A 751 -16.36 8.73 70.54
C ASP A 751 -15.20 7.75 70.27
N LEU A 752 -13.96 8.23 70.32
CA LEU A 752 -12.72 7.45 70.13
C LEU A 752 -12.08 7.06 71.46
N GLY A 753 -12.90 6.55 72.40
CA GLY A 753 -12.47 6.21 73.76
C GLY A 753 -11.33 5.18 73.82
N GLU A 754 -11.30 4.24 72.88
CA GLU A 754 -10.28 3.17 72.81
C GLU A 754 -8.89 3.71 72.46
N LEU A 755 -8.80 4.84 71.75
CA LEU A 755 -7.53 5.43 71.34
C LEU A 755 -6.95 6.42 72.38
N VAL A 756 -7.67 6.69 73.48
CA VAL A 756 -7.30 7.74 74.44
C VAL A 756 -5.93 7.47 75.06
N ASP A 757 -5.71 6.28 75.62
CA ASP A 757 -4.48 5.97 76.37
C ASP A 757 -3.24 6.02 75.45
N THR A 758 -3.36 5.46 74.24
CA THR A 758 -2.29 5.51 73.23
C THR A 758 -2.03 6.95 72.77
N THR A 759 -3.08 7.70 72.45
CA THR A 759 -2.94 9.08 71.98
C THR A 759 -2.33 9.98 73.05
N GLU A 760 -2.77 9.89 74.31
CA GLU A 760 -2.20 10.67 75.41
C GLU A 760 -0.70 10.41 75.60
N LEU A 761 -0.29 9.14 75.53
CA LEU A 761 1.12 8.76 75.62
C LEU A 761 1.93 9.39 74.48
N LEU A 762 1.48 9.23 73.23
CA LEU A 762 2.20 9.74 72.06
C LEU A 762 2.23 11.27 71.99
N VAL A 763 1.10 11.94 72.30
CA VAL A 763 1.04 13.40 72.44
C VAL A 763 2.01 13.89 73.51
N SER A 764 2.07 13.19 74.65
CA SER A 764 3.00 13.53 75.74
C SER A 764 4.46 13.46 75.26
N GLU A 765 4.83 12.43 74.49
CA GLU A 765 6.18 12.30 73.94
C GLU A 765 6.50 13.41 72.93
N LEU A 766 5.61 13.69 71.98
CA LEU A 766 5.84 14.72 70.95
C LEU A 766 5.91 16.13 71.56
N VAL A 767 4.99 16.48 72.46
CA VAL A 767 4.97 17.80 73.10
C VAL A 767 6.16 17.95 74.06
N THR A 768 6.58 16.89 74.74
CA THR A 768 7.81 16.92 75.55
C THR A 768 9.05 17.11 74.68
N ASN A 769 9.09 16.47 73.50
CA ASN A 769 10.17 16.63 72.54
C ASN A 769 10.23 18.07 72.00
N ALA A 770 9.08 18.65 71.64
CA ALA A 770 8.97 20.06 71.24
C ALA A 770 9.41 21.01 72.36
N LEU A 771 9.01 20.74 73.62
CA LEU A 771 9.40 21.52 74.80
C LEU A 771 10.89 21.45 75.12
N ARG A 772 11.55 20.31 74.92
CA ARG A 772 12.97 20.12 75.23
C ARG A 772 13.90 20.56 74.11
N TYR A 773 13.54 20.27 72.87
CA TYR A 773 14.44 20.39 71.71
C TYR A 773 13.90 21.27 70.58
N GLY A 774 12.66 21.77 70.68
CA GLY A 774 12.11 22.74 69.75
C GLY A 774 12.41 24.19 70.13
N GLU A 775 11.77 25.15 69.46
CA GLU A 775 11.79 26.58 69.80
C GLU A 775 10.39 27.18 69.72
N GLY A 776 10.18 28.38 70.28
CA GLY A 776 8.89 29.11 70.15
C GLY A 776 7.69 28.46 70.85
N GLU A 777 6.50 28.90 70.46
CA GLU A 777 5.20 28.37 70.92
C GLU A 777 4.93 26.99 70.31
N ILE A 778 4.30 26.09 71.07
CA ILE A 778 3.95 24.75 70.61
C ILE A 778 2.53 24.77 70.09
N ARG A 779 2.27 24.24 68.89
CA ARG A 779 0.91 23.99 68.39
C ARG A 779 0.64 22.50 68.45
N LEU A 780 -0.55 22.10 68.93
CA LEU A 780 -1.03 20.73 68.89
C LEU A 780 -2.29 20.69 68.03
N ARG A 781 -2.33 19.79 67.06
CA ARG A 781 -3.51 19.55 66.24
C ARG A 781 -3.85 18.07 66.20
N LEU A 782 -5.14 17.76 66.31
CA LEU A 782 -5.71 16.44 66.09
C LEU A 782 -6.67 16.52 64.89
N LEU A 783 -6.62 15.54 64.02
CA LEU A 783 -7.44 15.45 62.81
C LEU A 783 -8.11 14.08 62.74
N ARG A 784 -9.41 14.07 62.51
CA ARG A 784 -10.20 12.84 62.34
C ARG A 784 -10.77 12.76 60.93
N ASP A 785 -10.25 11.84 60.13
CA ASP A 785 -10.84 11.46 58.85
C ASP A 785 -10.83 9.93 58.71
N ARG A 786 -10.03 9.34 57.82
CA ARG A 786 -9.80 7.89 57.75
C ARG A 786 -8.90 7.36 58.86
N THR A 787 -7.98 8.20 59.34
CA THR A 787 -7.10 7.93 60.48
C THR A 787 -7.18 9.10 61.46
N LEU A 788 -6.78 8.85 62.70
CA LEU A 788 -6.54 9.91 63.67
C LEU A 788 -5.10 10.39 63.51
N VAL A 789 -4.90 11.63 63.05
CA VAL A 789 -3.58 12.24 62.93
C VAL A 789 -3.36 13.23 64.06
N CYS A 790 -2.19 13.15 64.68
CA CYS A 790 -1.72 14.16 65.62
C CYS A 790 -0.50 14.86 65.04
N GLU A 791 -0.54 16.19 64.99
CA GLU A 791 0.57 17.03 64.55
C GLU A 791 0.98 17.96 65.70
N VAL A 792 2.30 18.09 65.93
CA VAL A 792 2.88 19.01 66.91
C VAL A 792 3.91 19.89 66.22
N TRP A 793 3.69 21.21 66.27
CA TRP A 793 4.60 22.20 65.69
C TRP A 793 5.44 22.88 66.75
N ASP A 794 6.66 23.24 66.36
CA ASP A 794 7.52 24.17 67.06
C ASP A 794 8.36 24.98 66.05
N ALA A 795 8.97 26.07 66.48
CA ALA A 795 9.76 26.97 65.63
C ALA A 795 11.18 26.47 65.34
N GLY A 796 11.58 25.30 65.84
CA GLY A 796 12.91 24.75 65.67
C GLY A 796 13.11 24.13 64.27
N LEU A 797 14.26 24.39 63.66
CA LEU A 797 14.59 23.92 62.30
C LEU A 797 15.25 22.54 62.26
N VAL A 798 15.74 22.04 63.39
CA VAL A 798 16.44 20.74 63.46
C VAL A 798 15.42 19.61 63.52
N GLN A 799 15.38 18.76 62.50
CA GLN A 799 14.51 17.58 62.48
C GLN A 799 14.88 16.56 63.56
N PRO A 800 13.88 15.89 64.16
CA PRO A 800 14.11 14.83 65.14
C PRO A 800 14.81 13.62 64.51
N ARG A 801 15.80 13.05 65.20
CA ARG A 801 16.45 11.80 64.79
C ARG A 801 16.05 10.67 65.73
N ARG A 802 15.60 9.55 65.15
CA ARG A 802 15.40 8.31 65.91
C ARG A 802 16.76 7.84 66.46
N ARG A 803 16.86 7.69 67.77
CA ARG A 803 18.03 7.10 68.45
C ARG A 803 17.64 5.70 68.93
N ARG A 804 18.58 4.75 68.87
CA ARG A 804 18.47 3.49 69.62
C ARG A 804 19.00 3.77 71.02
N ALA A 805 18.10 4.00 71.97
CA ALA A 805 18.47 4.16 73.37
C ALA A 805 19.03 2.83 73.90
N ARG A 806 20.13 2.88 74.66
CA ARG A 806 20.65 1.72 75.39
C ARG A 806 19.84 1.53 76.68
N ASP A 807 19.91 0.34 77.27
CA ASP A 807 19.15 -0.01 78.49
C ASP A 807 19.39 0.99 79.64
N THR A 808 20.56 1.65 79.66
CA THR A 808 20.98 2.65 80.66
C THR A 808 20.63 4.10 80.34
N ASP A 809 20.07 4.40 79.16
CA ASP A 809 19.78 5.77 78.76
C ASP A 809 18.43 6.25 79.33
N GLU A 810 18.44 7.34 80.11
CA GLU A 810 17.24 7.97 80.69
C GLU A 810 16.40 8.78 79.67
N GLY A 811 16.85 8.88 78.42
CA GLY A 811 16.17 9.63 77.36
C GLY A 811 16.38 9.04 75.97
N GLY A 812 15.59 9.51 74.99
CA GLY A 812 15.71 9.08 73.59
C GLY A 812 14.80 7.93 73.15
N ARG A 813 13.90 7.45 74.01
CA ARG A 813 12.91 6.40 73.72
C ARG A 813 11.60 6.92 73.10
N GLY A 814 11.29 8.21 73.24
CA GLY A 814 10.00 8.79 72.83
C GLY A 814 9.63 8.55 71.36
N LEU A 815 10.51 8.87 70.41
CA LEU A 815 10.24 8.62 68.99
C LEU A 815 10.22 7.12 68.63
N GLN A 816 10.87 6.27 69.44
CA GLN A 816 10.78 4.82 69.27
C GLN A 816 9.40 4.32 69.73
N LEU A 817 8.83 4.86 70.80
CA LEU A 817 7.46 4.60 71.23
C LEU A 817 6.45 5.05 70.18
N VAL A 818 6.63 6.25 69.63
CA VAL A 818 5.80 6.78 68.54
C VAL A 818 5.84 5.83 67.35
N GLY A 819 7.03 5.46 66.87
CA GLY A 819 7.16 4.54 65.73
C GLY A 819 6.71 3.11 65.99
N LEU A 820 6.52 2.72 67.24
CA LEU A 820 5.90 1.44 67.58
C LEU A 820 4.38 1.59 67.63
N LEU A 821 3.83 2.56 68.35
CA LEU A 821 2.39 2.60 68.61
C LEU A 821 1.56 3.27 67.51
N SER A 822 2.21 3.95 66.56
CA SER A 822 1.55 4.54 65.39
C SER A 822 1.56 3.64 64.16
N VAL A 823 0.63 3.87 63.25
CA VAL A 823 0.61 3.30 61.89
C VAL A 823 1.74 3.92 61.07
N ALA A 824 1.85 5.24 61.13
CA ALA A 824 2.89 6.03 60.49
C ALA A 824 3.26 7.21 61.40
N TRP A 825 4.50 7.68 61.27
CA TRP A 825 4.94 8.92 61.89
C TRP A 825 6.05 9.55 61.06
N GLY A 826 6.22 10.86 61.21
CA GLY A 826 7.24 11.59 60.47
C GLY A 826 7.50 12.97 61.02
N SER A 827 8.32 13.73 60.30
CA SER A 827 8.54 15.13 60.59
C SER A 827 8.69 15.94 59.31
N ARG A 828 7.96 17.05 59.23
CA ARG A 828 7.97 18.00 58.12
C ARG A 828 8.73 19.26 58.52
N ARG A 829 9.51 19.83 57.60
CA ARG A 829 10.01 21.21 57.77
C ARG A 829 8.96 22.15 57.24
N THR A 830 8.83 23.29 57.89
CA THR A 830 7.98 24.38 57.42
C THR A 830 8.85 25.64 57.33
N PRO A 831 8.46 26.67 56.58
CA PRO A 831 9.24 27.91 56.47
C PRO A 831 9.54 28.58 57.82
N ARG A 832 8.76 28.29 58.87
CA ARG A 832 8.86 28.91 60.20
C ARG A 832 9.19 27.93 61.34
N GLY A 833 9.58 26.70 61.02
CA GLY A 833 9.85 25.68 62.04
C GLY A 833 9.70 24.26 61.53
N LYS A 834 9.17 23.37 62.36
CA LYS A 834 8.91 21.98 62.00
C LYS A 834 7.61 21.47 62.59
N THR A 835 7.12 20.39 61.99
CA THR A 835 5.99 19.61 62.48
C THR A 835 6.46 18.19 62.72
N VAL A 836 6.11 17.60 63.85
CA VAL A 836 6.27 16.16 64.10
C VAL A 836 4.88 15.57 64.22
N TRP A 837 4.62 14.47 63.54
CA TRP A 837 3.28 13.91 63.46
C TRP A 837 3.28 12.40 63.61
N PHE A 838 2.14 11.84 64.02
CA PHE A 838 1.86 10.41 64.02
C PHE A 838 0.40 10.14 63.65
N GLU A 839 0.14 8.93 63.15
CA GLU A 839 -1.18 8.48 62.71
C GLU A 839 -1.59 7.20 63.43
N LEU A 840 -2.85 7.13 63.83
CA LEU A 840 -3.48 5.97 64.46
C LEU A 840 -4.67 5.51 63.61
N ALA A 841 -4.83 4.20 63.46
CA ALA A 841 -6.01 3.61 62.83
C ALA A 841 -7.24 3.87 63.70
N LEU A 842 -8.39 4.14 63.08
CA LEU A 842 -9.66 4.26 63.78
C LEU A 842 -10.22 2.86 64.14
N PRO A 843 -10.97 2.71 65.25
CA PRO A 843 -11.49 1.41 65.71
C PRO A 843 -12.38 0.66 64.71
N ASP A 844 -13.05 1.38 63.81
CA ASP A 844 -13.92 0.81 62.76
C ASP A 844 -13.17 0.44 61.45
N GLY A 845 -11.85 0.67 61.38
CA GLY A 845 -10.99 0.27 60.26
C GLY A 845 -10.44 -1.15 60.42
N GLU A 846 -9.91 -1.75 59.34
CA GLU A 846 -9.29 -3.09 59.42
C GLU A 846 -8.31 -3.17 60.61
N PRO A 847 -8.46 -4.15 61.52
CA PRO A 847 -7.70 -4.18 62.75
C PRO A 847 -6.22 -4.34 62.44
N ALA A 848 -5.42 -3.34 62.84
CA ALA A 848 -3.97 -3.52 62.92
C ALA A 848 -3.70 -4.73 63.84
N ALA A 849 -2.93 -5.70 63.35
CA ALA A 849 -2.64 -6.94 64.05
C ALA A 849 -2.29 -6.68 65.53
N GLU A 850 -3.05 -7.29 66.44
CA GLU A 850 -2.79 -7.22 67.89
C GLU A 850 -1.33 -7.63 68.15
N ARG A 851 -0.54 -6.69 68.67
CA ARG A 851 0.88 -6.90 68.90
C ARG A 851 1.11 -7.70 70.17
N THR A 852 2.01 -8.66 70.10
CA THR A 852 2.26 -9.64 71.16
C THR A 852 2.86 -8.98 72.41
N VAL A 853 2.48 -9.50 73.58
CA VAL A 853 3.01 -9.09 74.90
C VAL A 853 4.55 -9.12 74.96
N GLU A 854 5.22 -10.02 74.22
CA GLU A 854 6.69 -10.04 74.09
C GLU A 854 7.28 -8.79 73.42
N GLN A 855 6.59 -8.21 72.43
CA GLN A 855 7.04 -6.98 71.77
C GLN A 855 6.88 -5.76 72.68
N LEU A 856 5.89 -5.77 73.58
CA LEU A 856 5.68 -4.75 74.60
C LEU A 856 6.66 -4.92 75.79
N LEU A 857 7.00 -6.16 76.15
CA LEU A 857 7.91 -6.47 77.25
C LEU A 857 9.39 -6.27 76.91
N SER A 858 9.81 -6.38 75.64
CA SER A 858 11.18 -6.06 75.23
C SER A 858 11.51 -4.55 75.28
N MET A 859 10.60 -3.73 75.79
CA MET A 859 10.67 -2.26 75.85
C MET A 859 11.03 -1.72 77.24
N PHE A 860 11.05 -2.60 78.25
CA PHE A 860 11.54 -2.37 79.61
C PHE A 860 12.77 -3.24 79.87
#